data_AF-A0A8J5IH79-F1
#
_entry.id   AF-A0A8J5IH79-F1
#
_cell.length_a   1.000
_cell.length_b   1.000
_cell.length_c   1.000
_cell.angle_alpha   90.00
_cell.angle_beta   90.00
_cell.angle_gamma   90.00
#
_symmetry.space_group_name_H-M   'P 1'
#
loop_
_entity.id
_entity.type
_entity.pdbx_description
1 polymer ?
#
loop_
_entity_poly.entity_id
_entity_poly.type
_entity_poly.pdbx_seq_one_letter_code
_entity_poly.pdbx_strand_id
1 'polypeptide(L)'
;MRVPAAFKLAVIASAVFSITTAIDIGSMVKNFFSDDDATGSTDSAKQAKQTNTDDRTCVYEWSSLSCQPEDKCKIQYQFGDVTPSQACRVADSGDHTKVPQQFHLAFAGKEAGTGMAISWTSFALEESPSVWIGTSEAKVALSKNAKIETKTYYKDEKYELYNYHAVVSGLKPNTEYFYKVGSTTEKKFQSAVSSFKTARAAGDESPFVVAVYGDMGTEANSVASNKYVNDLVDKVDFIYHLGDISYADNDFLTAKTAFGFFYEEIFNKFMNSLTNVMRHMAYMVVVGNHESECHSPTCLLSDSKKDQLGNYSAYNARFRMPSPESGGVLNMWYSFDYASVHFTTISSETDFPNAPKNAYYTKRTYGNFGNQLAWLEADLKAAHANRANVPWIVVGMHRPLYTLRSCDANGVPNDEYESLKVQKAFEKLFIKYKVDLVYQGHVHAYERHYPTADSKAIMHGVSKDGKTYTNPKAPVHVIAGIAGNSEGLYPFKNPPSPKWLALMDNEHYGITKLTATPTNLTITMIEAATGTTMRLVHLVASAALCSEVSAYGFMDKLKHFFSDGYSSAVSGSAVDDDKCVYEWSSLSCTPEDSCSLQYQFGDVTPSQACRVSDTSNATSVPQQLHLAFAGEQAGTGMAISWTTFALDKDPTVWLGRTKSKLKMMANAKIEAKSYYKDDDYELYSYHAVVSGLKANTEYFYKVGNADNKHFQSGESSFTTARASGDQSPFTIAVYGDLGVDDNSVASNKYVNSIADEVDFIYHVGDVAYADNAFLTAKNVFGFYYEQVYNKFMNSMTNTMRQVAYMVVVGNHEAECHSPTCLLSNSKKDQLGNYSAFNARFRMPSPESGGVLNMWHSFEYGSAHFTSISTETDYPNAPSNAYHTNRVYGDFGDQLAWLEADLKAADRNRDNVPWLIVGMHRPMYTIRSCNADGVPNNEYEALNVQAAFEELIIKYKVDLVLQGHVHAYERHYPTANSSAVMDGVSNDTNTYENPQAPVYVIAGTAGGPEGMFQFKNPPSPDWLVLVDNTHYSITRLSVTPTNITLTMVESATGTVYDEFSIIKSYDTRTLHELQ
;
A
#
# COMPACT_ATOMS: atom_id res chain seq x y z
N MET A 1 -41.17 29.48 -11.55
CA MET A 1 -40.20 29.91 -12.59
C MET A 1 -39.01 28.94 -12.49
N ARG A 2 -38.55 28.20 -13.49
CA ARG A 2 -38.08 28.51 -14.87
C ARG A 2 -36.72 29.26 -14.92
N VAL A 3 -35.63 28.46 -14.95
CA VAL A 3 -34.54 28.45 -15.97
C VAL A 3 -33.65 29.71 -16.14
N PRO A 4 -32.29 29.61 -16.25
CA PRO A 4 -31.37 28.57 -15.75
C PRO A 4 -30.05 29.12 -15.13
N ALA A 5 -29.20 28.25 -14.57
CA ALA A 5 -27.78 28.53 -14.35
C ALA A 5 -26.95 27.95 -15.50
N ALA A 6 -26.50 28.78 -16.44
CA ALA A 6 -25.80 28.35 -17.66
C ALA A 6 -24.63 29.28 -18.03
N PHE A 7 -23.81 29.67 -17.06
CA PHE A 7 -22.63 30.53 -17.28
C PHE A 7 -21.50 30.23 -16.27
N LYS A 8 -20.57 29.33 -16.65
CA LYS A 8 -19.15 29.33 -16.21
C LYS A 8 -18.25 28.23 -16.85
N LEU A 9 -18.64 27.63 -17.98
CA LEU A 9 -17.83 26.61 -18.68
C LEU A 9 -17.06 27.12 -19.91
N ALA A 10 -17.05 28.44 -20.15
CA ALA A 10 -16.54 29.04 -21.40
C ALA A 10 -15.12 29.63 -21.31
N VAL A 11 -14.43 29.51 -20.17
CA VAL A 11 -13.10 30.11 -19.95
C VAL A 11 -11.96 29.08 -20.12
N ILE A 12 -12.24 27.80 -19.91
CA ILE A 12 -11.24 26.72 -19.94
C ILE A 12 -10.75 26.42 -21.38
N ALA A 13 -11.60 26.64 -22.39
CA ALA A 13 -11.31 26.30 -23.79
C ALA A 13 -10.23 27.17 -24.46
N SER A 14 -9.83 28.31 -23.86
CA SER A 14 -8.91 29.28 -24.49
C SER A 14 -7.44 29.13 -24.08
N ALA A 15 -7.12 28.27 -23.11
CA ALA A 15 -5.76 28.14 -22.58
C ALA A 15 -4.89 27.09 -23.30
N VAL A 16 -5.47 26.25 -24.16
CA VAL A 16 -4.80 25.04 -24.71
C VAL A 16 -4.43 25.18 -26.20
N PHE A 17 -4.73 26.31 -26.84
CA PHE A 17 -4.47 26.53 -28.28
C PHE A 17 -3.14 27.25 -28.58
N SER A 18 -2.13 27.12 -27.71
CA SER A 18 -0.81 27.71 -27.90
C SER A 18 0.31 26.92 -27.21
N ILE A 19 0.71 25.79 -27.81
CA ILE A 19 2.08 25.23 -27.88
C ILE A 19 2.08 24.19 -29.01
N THR A 20 2.58 24.56 -30.19
CA THR A 20 2.80 23.63 -31.33
C THR A 20 3.98 24.11 -32.20
N THR A 21 5.19 24.19 -31.64
CA THR A 21 6.43 24.45 -32.41
C THR A 21 7.65 23.75 -31.81
N ALA A 22 8.05 22.66 -32.48
CA ALA A 22 9.40 22.14 -32.68
C ALA A 22 10.49 22.35 -31.60
N ILE A 23 10.90 21.25 -30.96
CA ILE A 23 12.31 20.88 -30.80
C ILE A 23 12.47 19.44 -31.34
N ASP A 24 13.54 19.19 -32.09
CA ASP A 24 13.83 17.92 -32.76
C ASP A 24 14.94 17.17 -32.01
N ILE A 25 14.59 16.10 -31.28
CA ILE A 25 15.53 15.34 -30.43
C ILE A 25 16.14 14.17 -31.24
N GLY A 26 16.71 14.52 -32.39
CA GLY A 26 17.19 13.58 -33.41
C GLY A 26 18.68 13.18 -33.31
N SER A 27 19.44 13.70 -32.34
CA SER A 27 20.91 13.50 -32.33
C SER A 27 21.61 13.61 -30.97
N MET A 28 21.62 12.55 -30.15
CA MET A 28 22.62 12.42 -29.06
C MET A 28 22.90 10.97 -28.59
N VAL A 29 23.10 10.04 -29.53
CA VAL A 29 23.55 8.66 -29.22
C VAL A 29 24.78 8.29 -30.05
N LYS A 30 25.98 8.55 -29.50
CA LYS A 30 27.21 7.74 -29.65
C LYS A 30 28.43 8.36 -28.97
N ASN A 31 28.98 7.66 -27.99
CA ASN A 31 30.38 7.23 -27.86
C ASN A 31 30.72 6.95 -26.39
N PHE A 32 31.09 5.72 -26.03
CA PHE A 32 32.47 5.31 -25.70
C PHE A 32 32.49 3.79 -25.39
N PHE A 33 33.69 3.21 -25.32
CA PHE A 33 33.97 1.76 -25.17
C PHE A 33 34.48 1.49 -23.72
N SER A 34 34.85 0.30 -23.22
CA SER A 34 35.34 -0.95 -23.86
C SER A 34 35.25 -2.18 -22.92
N ASP A 35 35.31 -3.39 -23.51
CA ASP A 35 36.20 -4.56 -23.26
C ASP A 35 36.84 -4.77 -21.86
N ASP A 36 37.12 -5.99 -21.33
CA ASP A 36 37.20 -7.38 -21.86
C ASP A 36 36.37 -8.36 -20.97
N ASP A 37 36.15 -9.66 -21.21
CA ASP A 37 36.69 -10.69 -22.13
C ASP A 37 35.48 -11.58 -22.61
N ALA A 38 35.48 -12.79 -23.20
CA ALA A 38 36.53 -13.80 -23.39
C ALA A 38 36.41 -14.69 -24.65
N THR A 39 37.59 -15.05 -25.15
CA THR A 39 37.99 -16.24 -25.94
C THR A 39 36.91 -17.07 -26.67
N GLY A 40 36.98 -17.13 -28.02
CA GLY A 40 36.08 -17.99 -28.83
C GLY A 40 36.53 -18.46 -30.24
N SER A 41 37.50 -17.80 -30.88
CA SER A 41 38.15 -18.18 -32.16
C SER A 41 37.33 -18.17 -33.48
N THR A 42 37.73 -17.28 -34.41
CA THR A 42 37.85 -17.45 -35.89
C THR A 42 36.67 -18.00 -36.73
N ASP A 43 36.36 -17.50 -37.94
CA ASP A 43 37.16 -16.69 -38.89
C ASP A 43 36.28 -15.70 -39.69
N SER A 44 36.88 -14.92 -40.60
CA SER A 44 36.37 -13.63 -41.09
C SER A 44 36.07 -13.58 -42.59
N ALA A 45 35.05 -12.79 -42.99
CA ALA A 45 35.15 -11.74 -44.03
C ALA A 45 33.80 -11.12 -44.46
N LYS A 46 33.85 -9.85 -44.86
CA LYS A 46 32.84 -9.03 -45.61
C LYS A 46 31.56 -8.62 -44.89
N GLN A 47 31.52 -7.34 -44.53
CA GLN A 47 30.36 -6.61 -44.03
C GLN A 47 29.33 -6.29 -45.14
N ALA A 48 28.05 -6.27 -44.75
CA ALA A 48 27.03 -5.35 -45.26
C ALA A 48 26.12 -4.94 -44.08
N LYS A 49 25.48 -3.77 -44.14
CA LYS A 49 24.66 -3.24 -43.03
C LYS A 49 23.48 -4.16 -42.70
N GLN A 50 23.45 -4.69 -41.49
CA GLN A 50 22.23 -5.26 -40.90
C GLN A 50 22.26 -5.10 -39.37
N THR A 51 21.42 -4.21 -38.85
CA THR A 51 21.21 -4.03 -37.41
C THR A 51 20.16 -5.02 -36.91
N ASN A 52 20.53 -6.29 -36.80
CA ASN A 52 19.69 -7.29 -36.15
C ASN A 52 19.77 -7.12 -34.63
N THR A 53 18.82 -6.38 -34.06
CA THR A 53 18.22 -6.81 -32.79
C THR A 53 17.47 -8.11 -33.10
N ASP A 54 17.95 -9.20 -32.54
CA ASP A 54 17.47 -10.56 -32.74
C ASP A 54 16.56 -10.95 -31.57
N ASP A 55 15.51 -11.74 -31.80
CA ASP A 55 14.56 -12.19 -30.76
C ASP A 55 15.26 -12.86 -29.56
N ARG A 56 16.47 -13.40 -29.74
CA ARG A 56 17.37 -13.84 -28.66
C ARG A 56 17.73 -12.77 -27.62
N THR A 57 17.38 -11.51 -27.84
CA THR A 57 17.55 -10.40 -26.88
C THR A 57 16.30 -10.10 -26.05
N CYS A 58 15.17 -10.74 -26.35
CA CYS A 58 13.91 -10.58 -25.62
C CYS A 58 13.66 -11.76 -24.66
N VAL A 59 13.30 -11.45 -23.42
CA VAL A 59 13.00 -12.45 -22.38
C VAL A 59 11.66 -12.11 -21.74
N TYR A 60 10.78 -13.11 -21.61
CA TYR A 60 9.56 -12.96 -20.81
C TYR A 60 9.92 -13.08 -19.34
N GLU A 61 9.81 -11.97 -18.62
CA GLU A 61 10.18 -11.86 -17.21
C GLU A 61 8.96 -12.13 -16.33
N TRP A 62 9.08 -13.11 -15.44
CA TRP A 62 7.99 -13.54 -14.57
C TRP A 62 7.73 -12.56 -13.43
N SER A 63 8.72 -11.79 -12.99
CA SER A 63 8.53 -10.79 -11.93
C SER A 63 7.68 -9.59 -12.38
N SER A 64 7.71 -9.23 -13.67
CA SER A 64 6.89 -8.16 -14.25
C SER A 64 5.71 -8.67 -15.09
N LEU A 65 5.65 -9.98 -15.36
CA LEU A 65 4.72 -10.64 -16.29
C LEU A 65 4.74 -10.04 -17.72
N SER A 66 5.89 -9.48 -18.13
CA SER A 66 6.06 -8.68 -19.36
C SER A 66 7.31 -9.09 -20.15
N CYS A 67 7.51 -8.50 -21.33
CA CYS A 67 8.66 -8.74 -22.19
C CYS A 67 9.76 -7.71 -21.95
N GLN A 68 10.95 -8.19 -21.57
CA GLN A 68 12.09 -7.32 -21.26
C GLN A 68 13.15 -7.33 -22.37
N PRO A 69 13.79 -6.16 -22.64
CA PRO A 69 13.43 -4.84 -22.12
C PRO A 69 12.18 -4.27 -22.82
N GLU A 70 11.24 -3.72 -22.04
CA GLU A 70 9.91 -3.26 -22.51
C GLU A 70 9.94 -2.16 -23.59
N ASP A 71 11.05 -1.45 -23.74
CA ASP A 71 11.23 -0.43 -24.77
C ASP A 71 11.46 -1.01 -26.17
N LYS A 72 11.86 -2.29 -26.27
CA LYS A 72 12.19 -2.99 -27.53
C LYS A 72 11.42 -4.28 -27.73
N CYS A 73 11.03 -4.96 -26.65
CA CYS A 73 10.45 -6.30 -26.68
C CYS A 73 8.96 -6.28 -26.33
N LYS A 74 8.15 -7.02 -27.08
CA LYS A 74 6.70 -7.11 -26.86
C LYS A 74 6.22 -8.55 -27.05
N ILE A 75 5.07 -8.86 -26.45
CA ILE A 75 4.34 -10.09 -26.74
C ILE A 75 3.69 -9.92 -28.11
N GLN A 76 4.25 -10.58 -29.12
CA GLN A 76 3.74 -10.67 -30.48
C GLN A 76 3.67 -12.15 -30.86
N TYR A 77 2.49 -12.74 -30.72
CA TYR A 77 2.25 -14.13 -31.13
C TYR A 77 2.45 -14.29 -32.65
N GLN A 78 3.25 -15.28 -33.05
CA GLN A 78 3.47 -15.71 -34.43
C GLN A 78 3.04 -17.18 -34.63
N PHE A 79 3.07 -17.66 -35.87
CA PHE A 79 2.76 -19.05 -36.21
C PHE A 79 3.77 -20.01 -35.56
N GLY A 80 3.35 -20.70 -34.49
CA GLY A 80 4.15 -21.67 -33.75
C GLY A 80 4.19 -21.43 -32.23
N ASP A 81 3.84 -20.23 -31.76
CA ASP A 81 4.02 -19.85 -30.36
C ASP A 81 2.98 -20.50 -29.42
N VAL A 82 3.46 -21.21 -28.40
CA VAL A 82 2.63 -21.87 -27.37
C VAL A 82 2.80 -21.32 -25.95
N THR A 83 3.75 -20.42 -25.71
CA THR A 83 4.01 -19.77 -24.41
C THR A 83 4.26 -18.26 -24.54
N PRO A 84 4.08 -17.46 -23.48
CA PRO A 84 4.45 -16.04 -23.47
C PRO A 84 5.94 -15.83 -23.81
N SER A 85 6.82 -16.73 -23.34
CA SER A 85 8.26 -16.70 -23.63
C SER A 85 8.61 -16.90 -25.11
N GLN A 86 7.83 -17.69 -25.86
CA GLN A 86 8.02 -17.85 -27.32
C GLN A 86 7.47 -16.67 -28.11
N ALA A 87 6.35 -16.10 -27.64
CA ALA A 87 5.76 -14.89 -28.20
C ALA A 87 6.53 -13.61 -27.83
N CYS A 88 7.59 -13.70 -27.01
CA CYS A 88 8.35 -12.57 -26.55
C CYS A 88 9.49 -12.24 -27.52
N ARG A 89 9.31 -11.17 -28.30
CA ARG A 89 10.19 -10.86 -29.44
C ARG A 89 10.38 -9.37 -29.63
N VAL A 90 11.32 -9.00 -30.51
CA VAL A 90 11.60 -7.59 -30.82
C VAL A 90 10.37 -7.02 -31.54
N ALA A 91 9.90 -5.85 -31.11
CA ALA A 91 8.69 -5.22 -31.63
C ALA A 91 8.84 -4.85 -33.12
N ASP A 92 8.45 -5.77 -34.01
CA ASP A 92 8.59 -5.60 -35.45
C ASP A 92 7.39 -4.88 -36.10
N SER A 93 7.55 -4.51 -37.38
CA SER A 93 6.52 -3.86 -38.19
C SER A 93 5.70 -4.86 -39.03
N GLY A 94 5.59 -6.11 -38.60
CA GLY A 94 4.81 -7.15 -39.25
C GLY A 94 3.32 -6.98 -39.02
N ASP A 95 2.52 -7.31 -40.03
CA ASP A 95 1.07 -7.44 -39.86
C ASP A 95 0.74 -8.76 -39.13
N HIS A 96 0.83 -8.68 -37.81
CA HIS A 96 0.40 -9.72 -36.85
C HIS A 96 -1.01 -9.46 -36.31
N THR A 97 -1.71 -8.44 -36.81
CA THR A 97 -2.92 -7.86 -36.18
C THR A 97 -4.08 -8.85 -36.03
N LYS A 98 -4.19 -9.81 -36.95
CA LYS A 98 -5.20 -10.89 -36.92
C LYS A 98 -4.68 -12.22 -36.35
N VAL A 99 -3.46 -12.31 -35.81
CA VAL A 99 -2.95 -13.58 -35.26
C VAL A 99 -3.75 -13.94 -34.00
N PRO A 100 -4.29 -15.18 -33.88
CA PRO A 100 -4.97 -15.62 -32.68
C PRO A 100 -4.06 -15.62 -31.44
N GLN A 101 -4.52 -14.97 -30.38
CA GLN A 101 -3.84 -14.85 -29.08
C GLN A 101 -4.84 -15.02 -27.91
N GLN A 102 -4.37 -14.96 -26.65
CA GLN A 102 -5.23 -15.01 -25.44
C GLN A 102 -6.21 -16.20 -25.41
N PHE A 103 -5.71 -17.35 -25.88
CA PHE A 103 -6.44 -18.62 -25.93
C PHE A 103 -7.00 -18.99 -24.56
N HIS A 104 -8.29 -19.29 -24.51
CA HIS A 104 -8.91 -19.86 -23.33
C HIS A 104 -10.07 -20.80 -23.67
N LEU A 105 -10.26 -21.80 -22.81
CA LEU A 105 -11.21 -22.90 -22.98
C LEU A 105 -12.24 -22.88 -21.84
N ALA A 106 -13.49 -23.26 -22.14
CA ALA A 106 -14.51 -23.51 -21.13
C ALA A 106 -15.42 -24.68 -21.56
N PHE A 107 -15.87 -25.50 -20.61
CA PHE A 107 -16.74 -26.63 -20.92
C PHE A 107 -18.04 -26.17 -21.59
N ALA A 108 -18.56 -26.99 -22.53
CA ALA A 108 -19.79 -26.71 -23.25
C ALA A 108 -20.50 -28.02 -23.69
N GLY A 109 -21.64 -27.87 -24.36
CA GLY A 109 -22.56 -28.98 -24.65
C GLY A 109 -23.62 -29.16 -23.57
N LYS A 110 -24.72 -29.85 -23.90
CA LYS A 110 -25.85 -30.09 -22.97
C LYS A 110 -25.61 -31.25 -22.00
N GLU A 111 -24.64 -32.09 -22.32
CA GLU A 111 -24.23 -33.26 -21.53
C GLU A 111 -22.72 -33.16 -21.29
N ALA A 112 -22.26 -33.50 -20.09
CA ALA A 112 -20.87 -33.33 -19.69
C ALA A 112 -19.90 -34.01 -20.67
N GLY A 113 -18.97 -33.22 -21.21
CA GLY A 113 -17.94 -33.67 -22.16
C GLY A 113 -18.36 -33.73 -23.63
N THR A 114 -19.59 -33.33 -23.98
CA THR A 114 -20.08 -33.35 -25.38
C THR A 114 -19.72 -32.12 -26.21
N GLY A 115 -19.10 -31.10 -25.60
CA GLY A 115 -18.62 -29.91 -26.28
C GLY A 115 -17.51 -29.18 -25.53
N MET A 116 -16.96 -28.16 -26.19
CA MET A 116 -15.95 -27.23 -25.65
C MET A 116 -16.16 -25.86 -26.32
N ALA A 117 -16.12 -24.78 -25.54
CA ALA A 117 -15.98 -23.43 -26.05
C ALA A 117 -14.48 -23.14 -26.18
N ILE A 118 -14.05 -22.83 -27.40
CA ILE A 118 -12.66 -22.51 -27.74
C ILE A 118 -12.60 -21.04 -28.11
N SER A 119 -11.91 -20.25 -27.30
CA SER A 119 -11.88 -18.79 -27.43
C SER A 119 -10.47 -18.24 -27.66
N TRP A 120 -10.38 -17.12 -28.37
CA TRP A 120 -9.14 -16.38 -28.64
C TRP A 120 -9.47 -14.92 -28.98
N THR A 121 -8.46 -14.04 -29.04
CA THR A 121 -8.62 -12.64 -29.45
C THR A 121 -7.70 -12.25 -30.60
N SER A 122 -7.96 -11.10 -31.25
CA SER A 122 -7.05 -10.42 -32.19
C SER A 122 -7.30 -8.90 -32.19
N PHE A 123 -6.30 -8.11 -32.62
CA PHE A 123 -6.36 -6.64 -32.68
C PHE A 123 -6.91 -6.08 -34.01
N ALA A 124 -7.14 -6.94 -35.00
CA ALA A 124 -7.89 -6.62 -36.21
C ALA A 124 -8.89 -7.75 -36.53
N LEU A 125 -9.98 -7.39 -37.23
CA LEU A 125 -11.04 -8.31 -37.59
C LEU A 125 -10.54 -9.35 -38.60
N GLU A 126 -10.56 -10.62 -38.19
CA GLU A 126 -10.57 -11.74 -39.12
C GLU A 126 -11.98 -11.99 -39.64
N GLU A 127 -12.11 -11.95 -40.97
CA GLU A 127 -13.36 -12.12 -41.74
C GLU A 127 -13.76 -13.59 -41.94
N SER A 128 -12.79 -14.51 -41.84
CA SER A 128 -12.99 -15.95 -42.02
C SER A 128 -12.50 -16.79 -40.82
N PRO A 129 -12.90 -16.44 -39.58
CA PRO A 129 -12.44 -17.13 -38.38
C PRO A 129 -12.93 -18.58 -38.39
N SER A 130 -12.10 -19.50 -37.91
CA SER A 130 -12.40 -20.93 -37.96
C SER A 130 -11.62 -21.74 -36.94
N VAL A 131 -12.09 -22.95 -36.70
CA VAL A 131 -11.44 -23.95 -35.85
C VAL A 131 -11.24 -25.24 -36.64
N TRP A 132 -10.04 -25.79 -36.56
CA TRP A 132 -9.74 -27.16 -36.96
C TRP A 132 -9.64 -28.00 -35.69
N ILE A 133 -10.20 -29.21 -35.70
CA ILE A 133 -10.19 -30.12 -34.55
C ILE A 133 -10.05 -31.58 -35.01
N GLY A 134 -9.43 -32.44 -34.19
CA GLY A 134 -9.25 -33.87 -34.45
C GLY A 134 -8.78 -34.63 -33.21
N THR A 135 -8.73 -35.97 -33.28
CA THR A 135 -8.28 -36.83 -32.17
C THR A 135 -6.79 -37.20 -32.23
N SER A 136 -5.99 -36.38 -32.94
CA SER A 136 -4.53 -36.42 -32.98
C SER A 136 -4.03 -35.17 -33.73
N GLU A 137 -2.93 -34.58 -33.31
CA GLU A 137 -2.32 -33.37 -33.89
C GLU A 137 -2.27 -33.38 -35.43
N ALA A 138 -1.73 -34.45 -36.03
CA ALA A 138 -1.59 -34.62 -37.47
C ALA A 138 -2.92 -34.83 -38.24
N LYS A 139 -4.09 -34.75 -37.58
CA LYS A 139 -5.43 -34.99 -38.17
C LYS A 139 -6.45 -33.92 -37.79
N VAL A 140 -6.03 -32.71 -37.43
CA VAL A 140 -6.97 -31.59 -37.21
C VAL A 140 -7.65 -31.19 -38.54
N ALA A 141 -8.99 -31.22 -38.56
CA ALA A 141 -9.81 -30.94 -39.74
C ALA A 141 -10.80 -29.81 -39.46
N LEU A 142 -11.15 -29.02 -40.48
CA LEU A 142 -12.04 -27.86 -40.33
C LEU A 142 -13.40 -28.27 -39.74
N SER A 143 -13.74 -27.69 -38.59
CA SER A 143 -14.90 -28.09 -37.79
C SER A 143 -16.20 -27.54 -38.40
N LYS A 144 -16.96 -28.41 -39.06
CA LYS A 144 -18.31 -28.10 -39.57
C LYS A 144 -19.36 -27.87 -38.47
N ASN A 145 -19.02 -28.20 -37.23
CA ASN A 145 -19.90 -28.09 -36.05
C ASN A 145 -19.57 -26.87 -35.18
N ALA A 146 -18.49 -26.13 -35.48
CA ALA A 146 -18.11 -24.94 -34.74
C ALA A 146 -19.11 -23.80 -35.04
N LYS A 147 -19.74 -23.25 -34.00
CA LYS A 147 -20.44 -21.97 -34.08
C LYS A 147 -19.53 -20.90 -33.49
N ILE A 148 -19.19 -19.89 -34.27
CA ILE A 148 -18.27 -18.82 -33.88
C ILE A 148 -19.07 -17.54 -33.68
N GLU A 149 -18.98 -16.99 -32.47
CA GLU A 149 -19.46 -15.65 -32.12
C GLU A 149 -18.24 -14.71 -32.07
N THR A 150 -18.39 -13.47 -32.54
CA THR A 150 -17.36 -12.43 -32.43
C THR A 150 -17.90 -11.27 -31.59
N LYS A 151 -17.15 -10.83 -30.58
CA LYS A 151 -17.54 -9.76 -29.65
C LYS A 151 -16.44 -8.70 -29.51
N THR A 152 -16.86 -7.46 -29.43
CA THR A 152 -16.05 -6.30 -29.02
C THR A 152 -16.88 -5.50 -28.03
N TYR A 153 -16.24 -5.00 -26.97
CA TYR A 153 -16.87 -4.19 -25.93
C TYR A 153 -16.25 -2.79 -25.85
N TYR A 154 -14.92 -2.70 -26.02
CA TYR A 154 -14.17 -1.46 -25.97
C TYR A 154 -13.46 -1.13 -27.30
N LYS A 155 -13.53 0.14 -27.69
CA LYS A 155 -12.84 0.75 -28.82
C LYS A 155 -12.51 2.23 -28.56
N ASP A 156 -11.32 2.66 -28.97
CA ASP A 156 -10.97 4.06 -29.17
C ASP A 156 -10.14 4.27 -30.47
N GLU A 157 -9.42 5.39 -30.59
CA GLU A 157 -8.61 5.73 -31.77
C GLU A 157 -7.31 4.90 -31.90
N LYS A 158 -6.88 4.23 -30.82
CA LYS A 158 -5.60 3.50 -30.72
C LYS A 158 -5.79 2.01 -30.43
N TYR A 159 -6.95 1.63 -29.87
CA TYR A 159 -7.21 0.27 -29.43
C TYR A 159 -8.58 -0.24 -29.89
N GLU A 160 -8.61 -1.47 -30.40
CA GLU A 160 -9.80 -2.26 -30.67
C GLU A 160 -9.43 -3.75 -30.51
N LEU A 161 -10.32 -4.55 -29.89
CA LEU A 161 -10.10 -5.98 -29.69
C LEU A 161 -11.32 -6.78 -30.13
N TYR A 162 -11.07 -7.83 -30.91
CA TYR A 162 -12.07 -8.80 -31.35
C TYR A 162 -11.87 -10.10 -30.56
N ASN A 163 -12.90 -10.51 -29.83
CA ASN A 163 -12.95 -11.74 -29.06
C ASN A 163 -13.78 -12.75 -29.85
N TYR A 164 -13.26 -13.96 -30.06
CA TYR A 164 -13.92 -15.02 -30.80
C TYR A 164 -14.24 -16.18 -29.86
N HIS A 165 -15.45 -16.73 -29.96
CA HIS A 165 -15.88 -17.90 -29.18
C HIS A 165 -16.42 -18.98 -30.09
N ALA A 166 -15.66 -20.05 -30.29
CA ALA A 166 -16.04 -21.19 -31.10
C ALA A 166 -16.58 -22.33 -30.23
N VAL A 167 -17.90 -22.48 -30.15
CA VAL A 167 -18.52 -23.64 -29.48
C VAL A 167 -18.49 -24.83 -30.44
N VAL A 168 -17.70 -25.85 -30.10
CA VAL A 168 -17.64 -27.13 -30.82
C VAL A 168 -18.49 -28.17 -30.09
N SER A 169 -19.28 -28.94 -30.82
CA SER A 169 -20.26 -29.90 -30.29
C SER A 169 -20.22 -31.26 -31.01
N GLY A 170 -20.66 -32.30 -30.32
CA GLY A 170 -20.55 -33.70 -30.77
C GLY A 170 -19.20 -34.33 -30.41
N LEU A 171 -18.52 -33.80 -29.38
CA LEU A 171 -17.33 -34.40 -28.81
C LEU A 171 -17.70 -35.60 -27.93
N LYS A 172 -16.71 -36.45 -27.63
CA LYS A 172 -16.83 -37.55 -26.66
C LYS A 172 -16.35 -37.08 -25.29
N PRO A 173 -16.99 -37.50 -24.18
CA PRO A 173 -16.48 -37.23 -22.82
C PRO A 173 -15.12 -37.88 -22.55
N ASN A 174 -14.38 -37.36 -21.55
CA ASN A 174 -13.09 -37.87 -21.07
C ASN A 174 -12.05 -38.14 -22.19
N THR A 175 -12.11 -37.37 -23.29
CA THR A 175 -11.36 -37.61 -24.53
C THR A 175 -10.47 -36.40 -24.86
N GLU A 176 -9.22 -36.67 -25.24
CA GLU A 176 -8.31 -35.63 -25.74
C GLU A 176 -8.64 -35.25 -27.20
N TYR A 177 -8.66 -33.96 -27.46
CA TYR A 177 -8.82 -33.37 -28.80
C TYR A 177 -7.72 -32.36 -29.07
N PHE A 178 -7.17 -32.42 -30.27
CA PHE A 178 -6.20 -31.48 -30.80
C PHE A 178 -6.94 -30.45 -31.63
N TYR A 179 -6.58 -29.17 -31.50
CA TYR A 179 -7.25 -28.07 -32.18
C TYR A 179 -6.27 -26.96 -32.61
N LYS A 180 -6.69 -26.17 -33.60
CA LYS A 180 -6.10 -24.85 -33.90
C LYS A 180 -7.18 -23.91 -34.40
N VAL A 181 -6.93 -22.60 -34.36
CA VAL A 181 -7.90 -21.57 -34.71
C VAL A 181 -7.32 -20.57 -35.72
N GLY A 182 -8.16 -19.67 -36.24
CA GLY A 182 -7.75 -18.54 -37.07
C GLY A 182 -8.32 -18.56 -38.50
N SER A 183 -7.68 -17.82 -39.41
CA SER A 183 -8.18 -17.55 -40.77
C SER A 183 -8.21 -18.79 -41.66
N THR A 184 -9.32 -19.03 -42.36
CA THR A 184 -9.36 -20.04 -43.44
C THR A 184 -8.64 -19.61 -44.71
N THR A 185 -8.52 -18.29 -44.95
CA THR A 185 -7.99 -17.72 -46.19
C THR A 185 -6.50 -17.36 -46.05
N GLU A 186 -6.10 -16.76 -44.93
CA GLU A 186 -4.74 -16.31 -44.67
C GLU A 186 -4.00 -17.27 -43.71
N LYS A 187 -3.25 -18.24 -44.24
CA LYS A 187 -2.52 -19.25 -43.43
C LYS A 187 -1.56 -18.66 -42.37
N LYS A 188 -1.06 -17.43 -42.57
CA LYS A 188 -0.24 -16.70 -41.58
C LYS A 188 -0.99 -16.38 -40.28
N PHE A 189 -2.32 -16.31 -40.35
CA PHE A 189 -3.21 -16.01 -39.23
C PHE A 189 -3.91 -17.27 -38.70
N GLN A 190 -3.17 -18.38 -38.63
CA GLN A 190 -3.60 -19.60 -37.94
C GLN A 190 -2.71 -19.84 -36.72
N SER A 191 -3.28 -20.39 -35.65
CA SER A 191 -2.50 -20.76 -34.48
C SER A 191 -1.64 -22.01 -34.72
N ALA A 192 -0.67 -22.23 -33.83
CA ALA A 192 -0.14 -23.57 -33.56
C ALA A 192 -1.28 -24.54 -33.19
N VAL A 193 -1.01 -25.85 -33.26
CA VAL A 193 -1.93 -26.86 -32.72
C VAL A 193 -1.72 -26.95 -31.22
N SER A 194 -2.83 -26.86 -30.47
CA SER A 194 -2.91 -27.15 -29.03
C SER A 194 -3.76 -28.42 -28.83
N SER A 195 -3.78 -28.98 -27.62
CA SER A 195 -4.76 -30.01 -27.24
C SER A 195 -5.52 -29.61 -25.98
N PHE A 196 -6.70 -30.21 -25.80
CA PHE A 196 -7.48 -30.13 -24.57
C PHE A 196 -8.18 -31.47 -24.29
N LYS A 197 -8.62 -31.66 -23.06
CA LYS A 197 -9.44 -32.81 -22.66
C LYS A 197 -10.88 -32.40 -22.37
N THR A 198 -11.85 -33.14 -22.88
CA THR A 198 -13.27 -32.93 -22.56
C THR A 198 -13.60 -33.36 -21.13
N ALA A 199 -14.61 -32.73 -20.53
CA ALA A 199 -15.13 -33.14 -19.23
C ALA A 199 -15.54 -34.62 -19.20
N ARG A 200 -15.49 -35.21 -18.01
CA ARG A 200 -15.96 -36.58 -17.77
C ARG A 200 -17.48 -36.58 -17.65
N ALA A 201 -18.13 -37.62 -18.16
CA ALA A 201 -19.58 -37.74 -18.12
C ALA A 201 -20.11 -37.76 -16.67
N ALA A 202 -21.33 -37.26 -16.45
CA ALA A 202 -21.99 -37.37 -15.16
C ALA A 202 -22.09 -38.85 -14.73
N GLY A 203 -21.68 -39.17 -13.51
CA GLY A 203 -21.59 -40.54 -13.01
C GLY A 203 -20.25 -41.25 -13.27
N ASP A 204 -19.22 -40.59 -13.82
CA ASP A 204 -17.85 -41.13 -13.81
C ASP A 204 -17.32 -41.19 -12.37
N GLU A 205 -17.04 -42.40 -11.87
CA GLU A 205 -16.58 -42.64 -10.50
C GLU A 205 -15.10 -42.33 -10.28
N SER A 206 -14.34 -42.05 -11.36
CA SER A 206 -12.89 -41.88 -11.33
C SER A 206 -12.48 -40.59 -10.58
N PRO A 207 -11.46 -40.62 -9.71
CA PRO A 207 -10.99 -39.43 -8.99
C PRO A 207 -10.52 -38.33 -9.95
N PHE A 208 -10.81 -37.08 -9.61
CA PHE A 208 -10.40 -35.90 -10.38
C PHE A 208 -9.96 -34.75 -9.46
N VAL A 209 -9.18 -33.80 -9.99
CA VAL A 209 -8.63 -32.68 -9.22
C VAL A 209 -8.92 -31.34 -9.92
N VAL A 210 -9.43 -30.37 -9.16
CA VAL A 210 -9.69 -29.00 -9.63
C VAL A 210 -8.80 -28.03 -8.86
N ALA A 211 -8.18 -27.07 -9.54
CA ALA A 211 -7.57 -25.91 -8.88
C ALA A 211 -8.64 -24.83 -8.68
N VAL A 212 -8.80 -24.33 -7.45
CA VAL A 212 -9.86 -23.37 -7.09
C VAL A 212 -9.28 -22.22 -6.28
N TYR A 213 -9.48 -20.99 -6.76
CA TYR A 213 -8.99 -19.75 -6.15
C TYR A 213 -9.79 -18.56 -6.70
N GLY A 214 -9.83 -17.44 -5.99
CA GLY A 214 -10.25 -16.14 -6.54
C GLY A 214 -9.15 -15.10 -6.39
N ASP A 215 -9.43 -13.87 -6.85
CA ASP A 215 -8.75 -12.68 -6.35
C ASP A 215 -7.24 -12.64 -6.71
N MET A 216 -6.90 -12.92 -7.98
CA MET A 216 -5.50 -13.11 -8.42
C MET A 216 -4.82 -11.85 -8.97
N GLY A 217 -5.40 -11.15 -9.94
CA GLY A 217 -4.77 -9.97 -10.55
C GLY A 217 -3.43 -10.24 -11.25
N THR A 218 -2.61 -9.19 -11.37
CA THR A 218 -1.37 -9.19 -12.19
C THR A 218 -0.13 -8.59 -11.51
N GLU A 219 -0.21 -8.21 -10.23
CA GLU A 219 0.86 -7.47 -9.54
C GLU A 219 1.74 -8.39 -8.68
N ALA A 220 2.73 -7.83 -7.96
CA ALA A 220 3.81 -8.60 -7.32
C ALA A 220 3.34 -9.78 -6.45
N ASN A 221 2.26 -9.58 -5.68
CA ASN A 221 1.61 -10.62 -4.86
C ASN A 221 1.16 -11.84 -5.67
N SER A 222 0.78 -11.65 -6.94
CA SER A 222 0.22 -12.68 -7.81
C SER A 222 1.28 -13.58 -8.45
N VAL A 223 2.54 -13.12 -8.53
CA VAL A 223 3.62 -13.75 -9.33
C VAL A 223 3.84 -15.20 -8.93
N ALA A 224 3.84 -15.50 -7.62
CA ALA A 224 4.00 -16.86 -7.11
C ALA A 224 2.83 -17.76 -7.55
N SER A 225 1.58 -17.31 -7.38
CA SER A 225 0.37 -18.05 -7.76
C SER A 225 0.26 -18.23 -9.26
N ASN A 226 0.57 -17.20 -10.04
CA ASN A 226 0.55 -17.22 -11.50
C ASN A 226 1.54 -18.25 -12.06
N LYS A 227 2.77 -18.28 -11.51
CA LYS A 227 3.78 -19.30 -11.83
C LYS A 227 3.32 -20.69 -11.40
N TYR A 228 2.86 -20.84 -10.15
CA TYR A 228 2.41 -22.14 -9.63
C TYR A 228 1.24 -22.72 -10.45
N VAL A 229 0.29 -21.87 -10.87
CA VAL A 229 -0.84 -22.24 -11.74
C VAL A 229 -0.35 -22.60 -13.15
N ASN A 230 0.62 -21.87 -13.71
CA ASN A 230 1.28 -22.25 -14.97
C ASN A 230 1.93 -23.65 -14.90
N ASP A 231 2.47 -24.02 -13.74
CA ASP A 231 3.00 -25.36 -13.48
C ASP A 231 1.89 -26.43 -13.26
N LEU A 232 0.59 -26.12 -13.27
CA LEU A 232 -0.48 -27.12 -13.08
C LEU A 232 -0.96 -27.85 -14.34
N VAL A 233 -0.43 -27.54 -15.52
CA VAL A 233 -0.72 -28.30 -16.75
C VAL A 233 -0.46 -29.80 -16.51
N ASP A 234 -1.41 -30.63 -16.93
CA ASP A 234 -1.52 -32.09 -16.70
C ASP A 234 -1.55 -32.56 -15.22
N LYS A 235 -1.54 -31.64 -14.25
CA LYS A 235 -1.61 -31.95 -12.80
C LYS A 235 -2.99 -31.71 -12.18
N VAL A 236 -3.90 -31.06 -12.91
CA VAL A 236 -5.32 -30.87 -12.57
C VAL A 236 -6.19 -31.04 -13.81
N ASP A 237 -7.46 -31.40 -13.63
CA ASP A 237 -8.42 -31.62 -14.71
C ASP A 237 -9.02 -30.31 -15.28
N PHE A 238 -9.17 -29.27 -14.45
CA PHE A 238 -9.56 -27.92 -14.84
C PHE A 238 -9.30 -26.89 -13.71
N ILE A 239 -9.50 -25.60 -14.01
CA ILE A 239 -9.45 -24.48 -13.05
C ILE A 239 -10.83 -23.88 -12.85
N TYR A 240 -11.13 -23.46 -11.62
CA TYR A 240 -12.32 -22.69 -11.25
C TYR A 240 -11.93 -21.40 -10.54
N HIS A 241 -12.01 -20.26 -11.24
CA HIS A 241 -11.62 -18.93 -10.73
C HIS A 241 -12.84 -18.20 -10.14
N LEU A 242 -12.77 -17.78 -8.88
CA LEU A 242 -13.89 -17.29 -8.06
C LEU A 242 -14.13 -15.76 -8.16
N GLY A 243 -13.96 -15.19 -9.36
CA GLY A 243 -14.09 -13.74 -9.61
C GLY A 243 -12.88 -12.91 -9.18
N ASP A 244 -12.92 -11.62 -9.54
CA ASP A 244 -11.85 -10.63 -9.39
C ASP A 244 -10.56 -11.09 -10.09
N ILE A 245 -10.67 -11.06 -11.42
CA ILE A 245 -9.80 -11.78 -12.34
C ILE A 245 -8.48 -11.03 -12.51
N SER A 246 -8.55 -9.84 -13.10
CA SER A 246 -7.38 -9.06 -13.55
C SER A 246 -7.16 -7.76 -12.79
N TYR A 247 -8.17 -7.26 -12.07
CA TYR A 247 -8.17 -5.91 -11.47
C TYR A 247 -7.85 -4.81 -12.51
N ALA A 248 -8.32 -4.97 -13.74
CA ALA A 248 -8.11 -4.01 -14.82
C ALA A 248 -8.77 -2.63 -14.57
N ASP A 249 -9.80 -2.58 -13.74
CA ASP A 249 -10.43 -1.34 -13.26
C ASP A 249 -9.54 -0.51 -12.32
N ASN A 250 -8.58 -1.17 -11.64
CA ASN A 250 -7.52 -0.58 -10.83
C ASN A 250 -6.32 -0.07 -11.66
N ASP A 251 -6.50 0.24 -12.96
CA ASP A 251 -5.40 0.65 -13.86
C ASP A 251 -4.62 1.91 -13.46
N PHE A 252 -5.17 2.68 -12.53
CA PHE A 252 -4.65 3.97 -12.05
C PHE A 252 -3.82 3.87 -10.76
N LEU A 253 -3.66 2.68 -10.17
CA LEU A 253 -3.03 2.51 -8.84
C LEU A 253 -1.51 2.74 -8.78
N THR A 254 -0.86 3.21 -9.85
CA THR A 254 0.57 3.60 -9.81
C THR A 254 0.77 5.03 -10.29
N ALA A 255 1.78 5.72 -9.77
CA ALA A 255 2.11 7.09 -10.21
C ALA A 255 2.40 7.20 -11.72
N LYS A 256 2.88 6.11 -12.36
CA LYS A 256 3.08 6.03 -13.82
C LYS A 256 1.77 5.93 -14.60
N THR A 257 0.72 5.36 -14.00
CA THR A 257 -0.54 5.06 -14.70
C THR A 257 -1.71 5.97 -14.32
N ALA A 258 -1.63 6.69 -13.19
CA ALA A 258 -2.69 7.52 -12.61
C ALA A 258 -3.33 8.56 -13.56
N PHE A 259 -2.61 9.04 -14.58
CA PHE A 259 -3.08 10.03 -15.56
C PHE A 259 -3.35 9.48 -16.96
N GLY A 260 -3.20 8.17 -17.18
CA GLY A 260 -3.49 7.52 -18.46
C GLY A 260 -4.74 6.66 -18.40
N PHE A 261 -4.76 5.59 -19.20
CA PHE A 261 -5.82 4.58 -19.22
C PHE A 261 -5.21 3.29 -19.77
N PHE A 262 -5.02 2.32 -18.89
CA PHE A 262 -4.23 1.09 -19.10
C PHE A 262 -5.06 -0.19 -18.81
N TYR A 263 -6.37 -0.04 -18.56
CA TYR A 263 -7.34 -1.11 -18.32
C TYR A 263 -7.13 -2.32 -19.26
N GLU A 264 -7.06 -2.06 -20.56
CA GLU A 264 -6.88 -3.11 -21.57
C GLU A 264 -5.50 -3.77 -21.47
N GLU A 265 -4.46 -3.01 -21.15
CA GLU A 265 -3.09 -3.53 -21.04
C GLU A 265 -2.94 -4.43 -19.80
N ILE A 266 -3.64 -4.14 -18.70
CA ILE A 266 -3.70 -5.01 -17.51
C ILE A 266 -4.54 -6.27 -17.78
N PHE A 267 -5.72 -6.15 -18.42
CA PHE A 267 -6.49 -7.32 -18.81
C PHE A 267 -5.68 -8.21 -19.79
N ASN A 268 -4.95 -7.59 -20.71
CA ASN A 268 -4.07 -8.30 -21.65
C ASN A 268 -2.86 -8.94 -20.93
N LYS A 269 -2.24 -8.28 -19.95
CA LYS A 269 -1.18 -8.83 -19.06
C LYS A 269 -1.69 -10.09 -18.36
N PHE A 270 -2.88 -10.05 -17.78
CA PHE A 270 -3.53 -11.22 -17.16
C PHE A 270 -3.71 -12.37 -18.16
N MET A 271 -4.44 -12.14 -19.25
CA MET A 271 -4.77 -13.18 -20.23
C MET A 271 -3.51 -13.80 -20.86
N ASN A 272 -2.47 -12.98 -21.10
CA ASN A 272 -1.18 -13.44 -21.61
C ASN A 272 -0.45 -14.32 -20.59
N SER A 273 -0.34 -13.91 -19.32
CA SER A 273 0.41 -14.64 -18.29
C SER A 273 -0.07 -16.09 -18.08
N LEU A 274 -1.38 -16.34 -18.20
CA LEU A 274 -1.99 -17.67 -18.05
C LEU A 274 -2.28 -18.40 -19.38
N THR A 275 -1.88 -17.87 -20.55
CA THR A 275 -2.28 -18.49 -21.83
C THR A 275 -1.74 -19.92 -22.01
N ASN A 276 -0.64 -20.29 -21.35
CA ASN A 276 -0.12 -21.67 -21.36
C ASN A 276 -1.11 -22.65 -20.70
N VAL A 277 -1.80 -22.25 -19.63
CA VAL A 277 -2.81 -23.08 -18.97
C VAL A 277 -4.14 -23.04 -19.72
N MET A 278 -4.61 -21.84 -20.02
CA MET A 278 -5.94 -21.63 -20.59
C MET A 278 -6.11 -22.24 -21.99
N ARG A 279 -5.02 -22.46 -22.74
CA ARG A 279 -5.05 -23.17 -24.04
C ARG A 279 -5.12 -24.71 -23.94
N HIS A 280 -4.96 -25.28 -22.75
CA HIS A 280 -4.84 -26.73 -22.53
C HIS A 280 -5.92 -27.33 -21.65
N MET A 281 -6.44 -26.59 -20.67
CA MET A 281 -7.53 -27.04 -19.81
C MET A 281 -8.66 -26.00 -19.74
N ALA A 282 -9.85 -26.46 -19.38
CA ALA A 282 -10.96 -25.55 -19.13
C ALA A 282 -10.64 -24.61 -17.95
N TYR A 283 -10.90 -23.33 -18.16
CA TYR A 283 -10.70 -22.27 -17.20
C TYR A 283 -12.08 -21.66 -16.92
N MET A 284 -12.77 -22.25 -15.95
CA MET A 284 -14.15 -21.88 -15.58
C MET A 284 -14.09 -20.67 -14.66
N VAL A 285 -14.89 -19.63 -14.93
CA VAL A 285 -14.78 -18.33 -14.25
C VAL A 285 -16.10 -17.90 -13.64
N VAL A 286 -16.06 -17.40 -12.42
CA VAL A 286 -17.13 -16.71 -11.69
C VAL A 286 -16.93 -15.21 -11.85
N VAL A 287 -18.00 -14.41 -11.74
CA VAL A 287 -17.92 -12.94 -11.81
C VAL A 287 -17.72 -12.33 -10.42
N GLY A 288 -16.72 -11.47 -10.25
CA GLY A 288 -16.47 -10.67 -9.06
C GLY A 288 -16.88 -9.20 -9.21
N ASN A 289 -16.44 -8.34 -8.29
CA ASN A 289 -16.81 -6.92 -8.29
C ASN A 289 -15.89 -6.02 -9.11
N HIS A 290 -14.63 -6.39 -9.32
CA HIS A 290 -13.74 -5.68 -10.23
C HIS A 290 -14.16 -5.87 -11.70
N GLU A 291 -14.98 -6.90 -11.97
CA GLU A 291 -15.71 -7.05 -13.22
C GLU A 291 -16.95 -6.11 -13.34
N SER A 292 -17.29 -5.23 -12.40
CA SER A 292 -18.50 -4.36 -12.46
C SER A 292 -18.34 -3.03 -13.22
N GLU A 293 -17.56 -3.04 -14.30
CA GLU A 293 -16.35 -2.20 -14.49
C GLU A 293 -16.49 -0.65 -14.56
N CYS A 294 -15.33 0.02 -14.76
CA CYS A 294 -15.08 1.46 -14.88
C CYS A 294 -15.01 2.25 -13.55
N HIS A 295 -13.87 2.15 -12.84
CA HIS A 295 -13.57 2.97 -11.65
C HIS A 295 -12.47 4.02 -11.88
N SER A 296 -11.59 3.86 -12.88
CA SER A 296 -10.43 4.74 -13.02
C SER A 296 -10.78 6.18 -13.42
N PRO A 297 -10.00 7.20 -13.01
CA PRO A 297 -10.33 8.61 -13.27
C PRO A 297 -10.60 8.91 -14.75
N THR A 298 -9.74 8.42 -15.65
CA THR A 298 -9.89 8.60 -17.11
C THR A 298 -11.09 7.85 -17.68
N CYS A 299 -11.52 6.75 -17.05
CA CYS A 299 -12.77 6.08 -17.37
C CYS A 299 -13.97 6.91 -16.87
N LEU A 300 -13.99 7.28 -15.58
CA LEU A 300 -15.06 8.07 -14.95
C LEU A 300 -15.31 9.44 -15.62
N LEU A 301 -14.27 10.06 -16.19
CA LEU A 301 -14.38 11.32 -16.92
C LEU A 301 -14.93 11.20 -18.35
N SER A 302 -14.97 10.00 -18.94
CA SER A 302 -15.38 9.80 -20.35
C SER A 302 -16.68 9.00 -20.47
N ASP A 303 -17.76 9.66 -20.88
CA ASP A 303 -19.06 9.00 -21.10
C ASP A 303 -18.96 7.83 -22.10
N SER A 304 -18.12 7.94 -23.14
CA SER A 304 -17.86 6.83 -24.07
C SER A 304 -17.17 5.64 -23.41
N LYS A 305 -16.22 5.85 -22.49
CA LYS A 305 -15.57 4.76 -21.75
C LYS A 305 -16.57 4.09 -20.80
N LYS A 306 -17.35 4.87 -20.04
CA LYS A 306 -18.39 4.37 -19.11
C LYS A 306 -19.54 3.61 -19.81
N ASP A 307 -19.81 3.91 -21.07
CA ASP A 307 -20.81 3.20 -21.88
C ASP A 307 -20.30 1.87 -22.43
N GLN A 308 -18.99 1.76 -22.69
CA GLN A 308 -18.31 0.58 -23.24
C GLN A 308 -17.75 -0.38 -22.17
N LEU A 309 -17.37 0.16 -21.01
CA LEU A 309 -16.70 -0.53 -19.90
C LEU A 309 -17.59 -0.53 -18.65
N GLY A 310 -18.90 -0.55 -18.81
CA GLY A 310 -19.84 -0.66 -17.70
C GLY A 310 -20.63 -1.97 -17.78
N ASN A 311 -21.10 -2.45 -16.64
CA ASN A 311 -22.04 -3.56 -16.55
C ASN A 311 -21.47 -4.92 -16.98
N TYR A 312 -20.27 -5.27 -16.52
CA TYR A 312 -19.65 -6.58 -16.79
C TYR A 312 -19.38 -6.78 -18.29
N SER A 313 -19.05 -5.71 -19.00
CA SER A 313 -18.93 -5.71 -20.47
C SER A 313 -17.64 -6.36 -20.95
N ALA A 314 -16.51 -6.16 -20.27
CA ALA A 314 -15.27 -6.87 -20.58
C ALA A 314 -15.40 -8.34 -20.19
N TYR A 315 -15.94 -8.64 -19.01
CA TYR A 315 -16.18 -10.02 -18.56
C TYR A 315 -17.12 -10.82 -19.50
N ASN A 316 -18.23 -10.23 -19.92
CA ASN A 316 -19.20 -10.89 -20.80
C ASN A 316 -18.79 -10.92 -22.29
N ALA A 317 -17.75 -10.17 -22.67
CA ALA A 317 -17.20 -10.17 -24.02
C ALA A 317 -15.87 -10.93 -24.18
N ARG A 318 -15.05 -11.03 -23.12
CA ARG A 318 -13.78 -11.79 -23.14
C ARG A 318 -13.98 -13.28 -22.91
N PHE A 319 -14.96 -13.70 -22.11
CA PHE A 319 -15.21 -15.13 -21.80
C PHE A 319 -16.47 -15.68 -22.49
N ARG A 320 -16.58 -17.02 -22.54
CA ARG A 320 -17.81 -17.75 -22.92
C ARG A 320 -18.02 -18.98 -22.04
N MET A 321 -18.78 -18.82 -20.96
CA MET A 321 -19.15 -19.88 -20.02
C MET A 321 -20.41 -20.63 -20.50
N PRO A 322 -20.72 -21.86 -20.01
CA PRO A 322 -21.83 -22.69 -20.50
C PRO A 322 -23.26 -22.22 -20.11
N SER A 323 -23.51 -20.91 -19.96
CA SER A 323 -24.83 -20.42 -19.54
C SER A 323 -25.95 -20.73 -20.56
N PRO A 324 -25.77 -20.57 -21.89
CA PRO A 324 -26.80 -20.96 -22.86
C PRO A 324 -27.09 -22.47 -22.87
N GLU A 325 -26.13 -23.28 -22.43
CA GLU A 325 -26.25 -24.73 -22.30
C GLU A 325 -26.99 -25.14 -21.02
N SER A 326 -26.80 -24.41 -19.91
CA SER A 326 -27.48 -24.60 -18.61
C SER A 326 -28.72 -23.73 -18.39
N GLY A 327 -29.13 -22.93 -19.38
CA GLY A 327 -30.25 -21.98 -19.27
C GLY A 327 -30.00 -20.75 -18.38
N GLY A 328 -28.73 -20.45 -18.08
CA GLY A 328 -28.30 -19.24 -17.39
C GLY A 328 -28.26 -18.01 -18.30
N VAL A 329 -27.57 -16.95 -17.88
CA VAL A 329 -27.52 -15.67 -18.63
C VAL A 329 -26.09 -15.11 -18.74
N LEU A 330 -25.72 -14.71 -19.97
CA LEU A 330 -24.38 -14.22 -20.36
C LEU A 330 -23.26 -15.12 -19.79
N ASN A 331 -22.29 -14.59 -19.05
CA ASN A 331 -21.36 -15.38 -18.22
C ASN A 331 -21.67 -15.23 -16.71
N MET A 332 -22.78 -14.58 -16.34
CA MET A 332 -23.06 -14.14 -14.97
C MET A 332 -23.43 -15.29 -14.03
N TRP A 333 -24.15 -16.29 -14.53
CA TRP A 333 -24.48 -17.53 -13.82
C TRP A 333 -24.72 -18.67 -14.80
N TYR A 334 -24.26 -19.87 -14.45
CA TYR A 334 -24.29 -21.08 -15.28
C TYR A 334 -24.00 -22.33 -14.45
N SER A 335 -24.27 -23.51 -14.98
CA SER A 335 -23.91 -24.78 -14.32
C SER A 335 -23.31 -25.80 -15.29
N PHE A 336 -22.59 -26.79 -14.75
CA PHE A 336 -22.05 -27.91 -15.51
C PHE A 336 -21.80 -29.13 -14.60
N ASP A 337 -22.02 -30.33 -15.15
CA ASP A 337 -21.60 -31.58 -14.51
C ASP A 337 -20.13 -31.89 -14.87
N TYR A 338 -19.36 -32.39 -13.91
CA TYR A 338 -18.07 -33.04 -14.16
C TYR A 338 -17.96 -34.29 -13.27
N ALA A 339 -17.91 -35.47 -13.89
CA ALA A 339 -17.81 -36.76 -13.20
C ALA A 339 -18.90 -36.94 -12.11
N SER A 340 -18.52 -36.95 -10.83
CA SER A 340 -19.39 -37.14 -9.67
C SER A 340 -19.81 -35.84 -8.96
N VAL A 341 -19.59 -34.68 -9.60
CA VAL A 341 -19.92 -33.35 -9.04
C VAL A 341 -20.72 -32.52 -10.03
N HIS A 342 -21.77 -31.86 -9.53
CA HIS A 342 -22.45 -30.77 -10.20
C HIS A 342 -21.88 -29.42 -9.71
N PHE A 343 -21.48 -28.55 -10.63
CA PHE A 343 -20.97 -27.22 -10.33
C PHE A 343 -21.98 -26.15 -10.76
N THR A 344 -22.41 -25.31 -9.81
CA THR A 344 -23.33 -24.18 -10.03
C THR A 344 -22.59 -22.86 -9.77
N THR A 345 -22.36 -22.06 -10.82
CA THR A 345 -21.79 -20.70 -10.72
C THR A 345 -22.90 -19.66 -10.60
N ILE A 346 -22.77 -18.74 -9.64
CA ILE A 346 -23.66 -17.57 -9.48
C ILE A 346 -22.89 -16.25 -9.35
N SER A 347 -23.55 -15.16 -9.75
CA SER A 347 -23.12 -13.80 -9.43
C SER A 347 -23.63 -13.40 -8.05
N SER A 348 -22.70 -13.16 -7.13
CA SER A 348 -22.97 -12.54 -5.82
C SER A 348 -23.11 -11.02 -5.88
N GLU A 349 -22.99 -10.42 -7.07
CA GLU A 349 -22.91 -8.97 -7.26
C GLU A 349 -24.23 -8.35 -7.72
N THR A 350 -25.14 -9.14 -8.31
CA THR A 350 -26.33 -8.59 -8.96
C THR A 350 -27.50 -9.57 -9.16
N ASP A 351 -28.63 -9.06 -9.65
CA ASP A 351 -29.86 -9.80 -9.97
C ASP A 351 -30.50 -10.59 -8.79
N PHE A 352 -30.34 -10.07 -7.56
CA PHE A 352 -31.10 -10.47 -6.37
C PHE A 352 -31.56 -9.24 -5.52
N PRO A 353 -32.53 -9.40 -4.60
CA PRO A 353 -33.06 -8.27 -3.82
C PRO A 353 -32.01 -7.62 -2.91
N ASN A 354 -31.80 -6.31 -3.08
CA ASN A 354 -30.78 -5.52 -2.39
C ASN A 354 -29.33 -5.95 -2.67
N ALA A 355 -29.06 -6.44 -3.89
CA ALA A 355 -27.70 -6.66 -4.37
C ALA A 355 -26.81 -5.40 -4.24
N PRO A 356 -25.47 -5.56 -4.16
CA PRO A 356 -24.51 -4.48 -4.08
C PRO A 356 -24.69 -3.39 -5.15
N LYS A 357 -24.21 -2.19 -4.85
CA LYS A 357 -24.15 -1.06 -5.80
C LYS A 357 -22.70 -0.63 -5.97
N ASN A 358 -22.25 -0.46 -7.21
CA ASN A 358 -20.98 0.19 -7.50
C ASN A 358 -20.99 1.63 -6.95
N ALA A 359 -20.09 1.92 -6.00
CA ALA A 359 -20.07 3.17 -5.25
C ALA A 359 -19.76 4.40 -6.13
N TYR A 360 -19.00 4.21 -7.22
CA TYR A 360 -18.55 5.27 -8.11
C TYR A 360 -19.62 5.69 -9.13
N TYR A 361 -20.70 4.92 -9.29
CA TYR A 361 -21.64 5.05 -10.42
C TYR A 361 -23.11 5.34 -10.02
N THR A 362 -23.35 6.44 -9.31
CA THR A 362 -24.67 6.81 -8.76
C THR A 362 -25.81 7.02 -9.78
N LYS A 363 -25.55 7.00 -11.09
CA LYS A 363 -26.53 7.32 -12.16
C LYS A 363 -27.00 6.13 -13.01
N ARG A 364 -26.49 4.91 -12.82
CA ARG A 364 -26.95 3.71 -13.53
C ARG A 364 -27.06 2.53 -12.57
N THR A 365 -28.06 1.68 -12.80
CA THR A 365 -28.14 0.35 -12.19
C THR A 365 -27.38 -0.64 -13.05
N TYR A 366 -26.32 -1.22 -12.51
CA TYR A 366 -25.71 -2.43 -13.04
C TYR A 366 -26.56 -3.66 -12.70
N GLY A 367 -26.47 -4.72 -13.50
CA GLY A 367 -27.36 -5.88 -13.45
C GLY A 367 -28.55 -5.81 -14.41
N ASN A 368 -29.64 -6.44 -13.98
CA ASN A 368 -30.89 -6.63 -14.74
C ASN A 368 -30.66 -7.45 -16.01
N PHE A 369 -29.96 -8.58 -15.84
CA PHE A 369 -29.72 -9.59 -16.87
C PHE A 369 -30.84 -10.65 -16.89
N GLY A 370 -31.46 -10.97 -15.76
CA GLY A 370 -32.52 -11.98 -15.68
C GLY A 370 -33.02 -12.27 -14.26
N ASN A 371 -33.56 -13.47 -14.05
CA ASN A 371 -34.01 -13.91 -12.73
C ASN A 371 -33.10 -15.02 -12.20
N GLN A 372 -31.94 -14.61 -11.67
CA GLN A 372 -30.91 -15.51 -11.15
C GLN A 372 -31.47 -16.47 -10.08
N LEU A 373 -32.28 -15.98 -9.14
CA LEU A 373 -32.82 -16.80 -8.05
C LEU A 373 -33.77 -17.90 -8.55
N ALA A 374 -34.59 -17.62 -9.57
CA ALA A 374 -35.46 -18.64 -10.17
C ALA A 374 -34.69 -19.66 -11.02
N TRP A 375 -33.62 -19.23 -11.70
CA TRP A 375 -32.71 -20.15 -12.39
C TRP A 375 -31.98 -21.06 -11.38
N LEU A 376 -31.40 -20.49 -10.32
CA LEU A 376 -30.69 -21.20 -9.27
C LEU A 376 -31.57 -22.23 -8.53
N GLU A 377 -32.82 -21.87 -8.24
CA GLU A 377 -33.82 -22.81 -7.69
C GLU A 377 -34.09 -23.98 -8.66
N ALA A 378 -34.18 -23.73 -9.96
CA ALA A 378 -34.41 -24.79 -10.95
C ALA A 378 -33.18 -25.71 -11.12
N ASP A 379 -31.98 -25.12 -11.16
CA ASP A 379 -30.69 -25.80 -11.31
C ASP A 379 -30.38 -26.70 -10.10
N LEU A 380 -30.35 -26.13 -8.89
CA LEU A 380 -30.10 -26.89 -7.65
C LEU A 380 -31.14 -27.98 -7.43
N LYS A 381 -32.39 -27.78 -7.86
CA LYS A 381 -33.45 -28.80 -7.81
C LYS A 381 -33.19 -29.96 -8.78
N ALA A 382 -32.69 -29.68 -9.98
CA ALA A 382 -32.31 -30.70 -10.95
C ALA A 382 -31.09 -31.49 -10.45
N ALA A 383 -30.04 -30.80 -9.98
CA ALA A 383 -28.86 -31.41 -9.38
C ALA A 383 -29.21 -32.27 -8.15
N HIS A 384 -30.11 -31.79 -7.27
CA HIS A 384 -30.58 -32.57 -6.12
C HIS A 384 -31.29 -33.87 -6.52
N ALA A 385 -32.06 -33.85 -7.61
CA ALA A 385 -32.70 -35.04 -8.17
C ALA A 385 -31.69 -35.97 -8.87
N ASN A 386 -30.56 -35.44 -9.36
CA ASN A 386 -29.52 -36.18 -10.09
C ASN A 386 -28.39 -36.76 -9.20
N ARG A 387 -28.52 -36.71 -7.86
CA ARG A 387 -27.50 -37.18 -6.91
C ARG A 387 -27.10 -38.67 -6.99
N ALA A 388 -27.77 -39.46 -7.83
CA ALA A 388 -27.29 -40.79 -8.19
C ALA A 388 -26.06 -40.77 -9.12
N ASN A 389 -25.93 -39.73 -9.96
CA ASN A 389 -24.81 -39.54 -10.90
C ASN A 389 -23.84 -38.45 -10.41
N VAL A 390 -24.38 -37.38 -9.82
CA VAL A 390 -23.61 -36.27 -9.24
C VAL A 390 -23.90 -36.16 -7.73
N PRO A 391 -23.37 -37.09 -6.90
CA PRO A 391 -23.64 -37.11 -5.46
C PRO A 391 -23.29 -35.82 -4.73
N TRP A 392 -22.38 -35.01 -5.27
CA TRP A 392 -21.97 -33.71 -4.74
C TRP A 392 -22.52 -32.54 -5.56
N ILE A 393 -22.97 -31.49 -4.86
CA ILE A 393 -23.32 -30.20 -5.43
C ILE A 393 -22.39 -29.14 -4.84
N VAL A 394 -21.60 -28.50 -5.71
CA VAL A 394 -20.65 -27.43 -5.37
C VAL A 394 -21.16 -26.13 -5.97
N VAL A 395 -21.30 -25.09 -5.15
CA VAL A 395 -21.60 -23.73 -5.63
C VAL A 395 -20.31 -22.92 -5.65
N GLY A 396 -20.06 -22.18 -6.75
CA GLY A 396 -19.04 -21.15 -6.83
C GLY A 396 -19.67 -19.76 -6.95
N MET A 397 -19.18 -18.83 -6.14
CA MET A 397 -19.58 -17.43 -6.11
C MET A 397 -18.38 -16.56 -5.69
N HIS A 398 -18.52 -15.24 -5.75
CA HIS A 398 -17.44 -14.33 -5.36
C HIS A 398 -17.60 -13.89 -3.89
N ARG A 399 -18.47 -12.93 -3.55
CA ARG A 399 -18.69 -12.50 -2.16
C ARG A 399 -19.22 -13.63 -1.27
N PRO A 400 -18.71 -13.78 -0.03
CA PRO A 400 -19.15 -14.83 0.87
C PRO A 400 -20.42 -14.51 1.64
N LEU A 401 -21.19 -15.55 1.98
CA LEU A 401 -22.34 -15.50 2.90
C LEU A 401 -21.88 -15.34 4.36
N TYR A 402 -20.72 -15.90 4.68
CA TYR A 402 -20.12 -15.97 6.00
C TYR A 402 -18.64 -15.65 5.88
N THR A 403 -18.13 -14.72 6.68
CA THR A 403 -16.70 -14.38 6.77
C THR A 403 -16.43 -13.63 8.07
N LEU A 404 -15.22 -13.76 8.61
CA LEU A 404 -14.73 -12.98 9.74
C LEU A 404 -14.71 -11.46 9.45
N ARG A 405 -14.64 -11.07 8.17
CA ARG A 405 -14.65 -9.67 7.69
C ARG A 405 -16.03 -9.00 7.80
N SER A 406 -17.09 -9.75 8.10
CA SER A 406 -18.48 -9.31 7.87
C SER A 406 -19.47 -10.02 8.82
N CYS A 407 -19.11 -10.21 10.09
CA CYS A 407 -19.99 -10.84 11.08
C CYS A 407 -19.81 -10.31 12.52
N ASP A 408 -20.84 -10.48 13.35
CA ASP A 408 -20.78 -10.16 14.78
C ASP A 408 -19.99 -11.20 15.59
N ALA A 409 -19.78 -10.93 16.88
CA ALA A 409 -19.09 -11.85 17.80
C ALA A 409 -19.77 -13.23 17.99
N ASN A 410 -21.01 -13.41 17.54
CA ASN A 410 -21.72 -14.70 17.51
C ASN A 410 -21.57 -15.44 16.17
N GLY A 411 -21.08 -14.76 15.13
CA GLY A 411 -20.99 -15.27 13.76
C GLY A 411 -22.22 -14.97 12.89
N VAL A 412 -23.06 -14.02 13.27
CA VAL A 412 -24.18 -13.53 12.45
C VAL A 412 -23.66 -12.53 11.43
N PRO A 413 -23.86 -12.74 10.12
CA PRO A 413 -23.40 -11.79 9.10
C PRO A 413 -23.94 -10.37 9.30
N ASN A 414 -23.13 -9.37 8.98
CA ASN A 414 -23.53 -7.96 8.95
C ASN A 414 -23.60 -7.45 7.48
N ASP A 415 -24.08 -6.22 7.29
CA ASP A 415 -24.19 -5.60 5.96
C ASP A 415 -22.90 -4.84 5.54
N GLU A 416 -21.80 -4.94 6.30
CA GLU A 416 -20.56 -4.14 6.15
C GLU A 416 -19.78 -4.49 4.87
N TYR A 417 -19.59 -5.79 4.62
CA TYR A 417 -19.08 -6.32 3.34
C TYR A 417 -20.15 -7.14 2.61
N GLU A 418 -21.40 -6.67 2.63
CA GLU A 418 -22.55 -7.18 1.88
C GLU A 418 -23.01 -8.62 2.23
N SER A 419 -22.25 -9.38 3.03
CA SER A 419 -22.48 -10.81 3.33
C SER A 419 -23.89 -11.12 3.85
N LEU A 420 -24.47 -10.27 4.69
CA LEU A 420 -25.85 -10.46 5.17
C LEU A 420 -26.90 -10.36 4.04
N LYS A 421 -26.65 -9.58 2.97
CA LYS A 421 -27.55 -9.49 1.80
C LYS A 421 -27.41 -10.74 0.93
N VAL A 422 -26.17 -11.20 0.72
CA VAL A 422 -25.84 -12.45 0.03
C VAL A 422 -26.43 -13.67 0.76
N GLN A 423 -26.29 -13.74 2.09
CA GLN A 423 -26.89 -14.76 2.94
C GLN A 423 -28.43 -14.77 2.80
N LYS A 424 -29.08 -13.61 2.98
CA LYS A 424 -30.55 -13.46 2.85
C LYS A 424 -31.07 -13.92 1.47
N ALA A 425 -30.29 -13.75 0.40
CA ALA A 425 -30.65 -14.13 -0.95
C ALA A 425 -30.50 -15.65 -1.21
N PHE A 426 -29.36 -16.24 -0.85
CA PHE A 426 -28.98 -17.57 -1.36
C PHE A 426 -29.06 -18.72 -0.35
N GLU A 427 -28.84 -18.49 0.96
CA GLU A 427 -28.69 -19.56 1.97
C GLU A 427 -29.87 -20.54 1.98
N LYS A 428 -31.10 -20.01 1.87
CA LYS A 428 -32.33 -20.81 1.91
C LYS A 428 -32.43 -21.79 0.75
N LEU A 429 -31.87 -21.47 -0.42
CA LEU A 429 -31.82 -22.39 -1.57
C LEU A 429 -30.73 -23.44 -1.37
N PHE A 430 -29.57 -23.04 -0.85
CA PHE A 430 -28.46 -23.95 -0.54
C PHE A 430 -28.88 -25.02 0.49
N ILE A 431 -29.52 -24.62 1.59
CA ILE A 431 -30.04 -25.54 2.62
C ILE A 431 -31.16 -26.43 2.04
N LYS A 432 -32.13 -25.84 1.31
CA LYS A 432 -33.28 -26.56 0.73
C LYS A 432 -32.86 -27.70 -0.22
N TYR A 433 -31.84 -27.45 -1.05
CA TYR A 433 -31.29 -28.42 -1.99
C TYR A 433 -30.00 -29.11 -1.49
N LYS A 434 -29.65 -28.92 -0.22
CA LYS A 434 -28.55 -29.56 0.51
C LYS A 434 -27.19 -29.42 -0.17
N VAL A 435 -26.87 -28.25 -0.73
CA VAL A 435 -25.53 -27.94 -1.28
C VAL A 435 -24.46 -28.37 -0.29
N ASP A 436 -23.46 -29.12 -0.74
CA ASP A 436 -22.47 -29.74 0.16
C ASP A 436 -21.30 -28.80 0.44
N LEU A 437 -20.92 -28.00 -0.57
CA LEU A 437 -19.77 -27.09 -0.55
C LEU A 437 -20.07 -25.79 -1.30
N VAL A 438 -19.69 -24.66 -0.71
CA VAL A 438 -19.75 -23.33 -1.30
C VAL A 438 -18.35 -22.72 -1.30
N TYR A 439 -17.83 -22.43 -2.49
CA TYR A 439 -16.56 -21.75 -2.71
C TYR A 439 -16.79 -20.25 -2.98
N GLN A 440 -16.01 -19.40 -2.30
CA GLN A 440 -16.13 -17.94 -2.29
C GLN A 440 -14.73 -17.30 -2.45
N GLY A 441 -14.67 -16.11 -3.06
CA GLY A 441 -13.50 -15.23 -3.11
C GLY A 441 -13.71 -13.98 -2.22
N HIS A 442 -13.34 -12.80 -2.72
CA HIS A 442 -13.59 -11.45 -2.20
C HIS A 442 -12.92 -11.05 -0.87
N VAL A 443 -12.79 -11.99 0.05
CA VAL A 443 -12.03 -11.80 1.28
C VAL A 443 -10.67 -12.43 1.04
N HIS A 444 -9.62 -11.59 1.09
CA HIS A 444 -8.26 -11.98 0.74
C HIS A 444 -7.60 -12.78 1.87
N ALA A 445 -8.20 -13.93 2.18
CA ALA A 445 -7.79 -14.89 3.19
C ALA A 445 -8.39 -16.26 2.86
N TYR A 446 -7.77 -17.32 3.38
CA TYR A 446 -8.34 -18.65 3.36
C TYR A 446 -9.17 -18.85 4.64
N GLU A 447 -10.49 -18.86 4.52
CA GLU A 447 -11.37 -19.32 5.61
C GLU A 447 -11.92 -20.70 5.28
N ARG A 448 -11.96 -21.57 6.28
CA ARG A 448 -12.62 -22.88 6.20
C ARG A 448 -13.58 -23.02 7.36
N HIS A 449 -14.84 -23.26 7.06
CA HIS A 449 -15.88 -23.36 8.08
C HIS A 449 -16.19 -24.83 8.42
N TYR A 450 -16.86 -25.02 9.55
CA TYR A 450 -17.69 -26.19 9.81
C TYR A 450 -18.95 -26.14 8.93
N PRO A 451 -19.72 -27.24 8.82
CA PRO A 451 -21.05 -27.19 8.19
C PRO A 451 -21.90 -26.11 8.86
N THR A 452 -22.44 -25.14 8.11
CA THR A 452 -23.00 -23.90 8.68
C THR A 452 -24.38 -23.57 8.11
N ALA A 453 -25.33 -23.24 8.99
CA ALA A 453 -26.68 -22.79 8.65
C ALA A 453 -27.24 -21.88 9.74
N ASP A 454 -28.06 -20.89 9.37
CA ASP A 454 -28.70 -19.93 10.30
C ASP A 454 -27.69 -19.30 11.29
N SER A 455 -26.53 -18.95 10.76
CA SER A 455 -25.35 -18.40 11.47
C SER A 455 -24.73 -19.31 12.53
N LYS A 456 -24.93 -20.63 12.44
CA LYS A 456 -24.50 -21.60 13.46
C LYS A 456 -23.77 -22.80 12.87
N ALA A 457 -22.79 -23.28 13.62
CA ALA A 457 -22.06 -24.51 13.34
C ALA A 457 -22.93 -25.75 13.60
N ILE A 458 -23.15 -26.55 12.57
CA ILE A 458 -23.96 -27.77 12.58
C ILE A 458 -23.01 -28.97 12.70
N MET A 459 -22.50 -29.19 13.92
CA MET A 459 -21.45 -30.17 14.23
C MET A 459 -21.81 -31.66 14.03
N HIS A 460 -22.97 -31.98 13.44
CA HIS A 460 -23.36 -33.35 13.11
C HIS A 460 -22.37 -33.97 12.12
N GLY A 461 -21.70 -35.04 12.56
CA GLY A 461 -20.75 -35.79 11.72
C GLY A 461 -19.38 -35.14 11.60
N VAL A 462 -19.13 -34.03 12.30
CA VAL A 462 -17.79 -33.45 12.42
C VAL A 462 -16.95 -34.30 13.37
N SER A 463 -15.77 -34.69 12.90
CA SER A 463 -14.74 -35.42 13.66
C SER A 463 -14.16 -34.60 14.81
N LYS A 464 -13.57 -35.28 15.80
CA LYS A 464 -13.01 -34.65 17.02
C LYS A 464 -11.85 -33.69 16.77
N ASP A 465 -11.12 -33.86 15.66
CA ASP A 465 -10.03 -32.97 15.24
C ASP A 465 -10.51 -31.87 14.26
N GLY A 466 -11.79 -31.87 13.90
CA GLY A 466 -12.40 -30.91 12.99
C GLY A 466 -11.93 -31.01 11.53
N LYS A 467 -11.34 -32.14 11.09
CA LYS A 467 -10.79 -32.30 9.72
C LYS A 467 -11.61 -33.17 8.79
N THR A 468 -12.53 -33.97 9.32
CA THR A 468 -13.43 -34.84 8.56
C THR A 468 -14.89 -34.55 8.89
N TYR A 469 -15.72 -34.32 7.87
CA TYR A 469 -17.15 -34.03 7.97
C TYR A 469 -17.96 -35.15 7.30
N THR A 470 -18.54 -36.06 8.07
CA THR A 470 -19.27 -37.24 7.56
C THR A 470 -20.77 -36.98 7.49
N ASN A 471 -21.35 -36.99 6.27
CA ASN A 471 -22.74 -36.64 5.99
C ASN A 471 -23.19 -35.34 6.72
N PRO A 472 -22.52 -34.19 6.46
CA PRO A 472 -22.85 -32.90 7.06
C PRO A 472 -24.33 -32.54 6.82
N LYS A 473 -24.92 -31.76 7.73
CA LYS A 473 -26.36 -31.39 7.69
C LYS A 473 -26.64 -29.96 7.23
N ALA A 474 -25.59 -29.26 6.82
CA ALA A 474 -25.61 -27.92 6.26
C ALA A 474 -24.43 -27.77 5.27
N PRO A 475 -24.43 -26.77 4.38
CA PRO A 475 -23.32 -26.53 3.47
C PRO A 475 -22.00 -26.27 4.22
N VAL A 476 -20.89 -26.70 3.64
CA VAL A 476 -19.55 -26.30 4.07
C VAL A 476 -19.14 -25.08 3.27
N HIS A 477 -18.66 -24.03 3.93
CA HIS A 477 -18.18 -22.82 3.27
C HIS A 477 -16.65 -22.78 3.29
N VAL A 478 -16.06 -22.40 2.15
CA VAL A 478 -14.63 -22.13 1.99
C VAL A 478 -14.46 -20.81 1.26
N ILE A 479 -13.56 -19.97 1.76
CA ILE A 479 -13.06 -18.77 1.09
C ILE A 479 -11.65 -19.09 0.57
N ALA A 480 -11.35 -18.69 -0.67
CA ALA A 480 -10.09 -19.00 -1.35
C ALA A 480 -9.51 -17.80 -2.11
N GLY A 481 -9.72 -16.57 -1.62
CA GLY A 481 -9.27 -15.32 -2.24
C GLY A 481 -7.80 -14.97 -2.02
N ILE A 482 -6.93 -15.97 -1.89
CA ILE A 482 -5.50 -15.80 -1.53
C ILE A 482 -4.56 -15.81 -2.75
N ALA A 483 -5.07 -15.66 -3.97
CA ALA A 483 -4.24 -15.83 -5.17
C ALA A 483 -3.26 -14.67 -5.44
N GLY A 484 -3.48 -13.49 -4.83
CA GLY A 484 -2.45 -12.45 -4.74
C GLY A 484 -2.72 -11.18 -5.54
N ASN A 485 -3.91 -10.60 -5.42
CA ASN A 485 -4.23 -9.30 -6.00
C ASN A 485 -3.40 -8.13 -5.43
N SER A 486 -3.60 -6.95 -6.04
CA SER A 486 -2.90 -5.70 -5.69
C SER A 486 -3.26 -5.11 -4.33
N GLU A 487 -4.36 -5.51 -3.70
CA GLU A 487 -4.83 -4.98 -2.41
C GLU A 487 -4.26 -5.76 -1.21
N GLY A 488 -3.68 -6.93 -1.46
CA GLY A 488 -3.00 -7.77 -0.47
C GLY A 488 -3.94 -8.63 0.39
N LEU A 489 -3.34 -9.48 1.25
CA LEU A 489 -4.10 -10.30 2.21
C LEU A 489 -4.79 -9.42 3.26
N TYR A 490 -5.98 -9.81 3.68
CA TYR A 490 -6.78 -9.01 4.61
C TYR A 490 -6.27 -9.16 6.06
N PRO A 491 -5.83 -8.08 6.74
CA PRO A 491 -5.28 -8.16 8.09
C PRO A 491 -6.39 -8.24 9.13
N PHE A 492 -6.71 -9.46 9.59
CA PHE A 492 -7.65 -9.66 10.69
C PHE A 492 -7.06 -9.19 12.04
N LYS A 493 -7.27 -7.91 12.39
CA LYS A 493 -7.01 -7.41 13.75
C LYS A 493 -8.12 -7.88 14.69
N ASN A 494 -7.79 -8.67 15.71
CA ASN A 494 -8.73 -9.21 16.72
C ASN A 494 -10.03 -9.81 16.13
N PRO A 495 -9.98 -10.76 15.18
CA PRO A 495 -11.17 -11.29 14.53
C PRO A 495 -12.14 -11.92 15.54
N PRO A 496 -13.46 -11.87 15.28
CA PRO A 496 -14.41 -12.66 16.06
C PRO A 496 -14.03 -14.15 15.97
N SER A 497 -14.37 -14.92 17.01
CA SER A 497 -14.18 -16.38 17.02
C SER A 497 -15.54 -17.08 16.93
N PRO A 498 -16.26 -16.96 15.79
CA PRO A 498 -17.57 -17.56 15.64
C PRO A 498 -17.43 -19.08 15.59
N LYS A 499 -18.38 -19.79 16.20
CA LYS A 499 -18.30 -21.25 16.37
C LYS A 499 -18.31 -22.03 15.06
N TRP A 500 -18.65 -21.40 13.94
CA TRP A 500 -18.55 -21.99 12.59
C TRP A 500 -17.16 -21.90 11.96
N LEU A 501 -16.26 -21.03 12.44
CA LEU A 501 -14.89 -21.00 11.93
C LEU A 501 -14.16 -22.27 12.37
N ALA A 502 -13.67 -23.06 11.40
CA ALA A 502 -12.89 -24.26 11.67
C ALA A 502 -11.39 -24.05 11.45
N LEU A 503 -11.00 -22.99 10.74
CA LEU A 503 -9.64 -22.57 10.42
C LEU A 503 -9.69 -21.25 9.62
N MET A 504 -8.69 -20.38 9.83
CA MET A 504 -8.38 -19.22 8.98
C MET A 504 -6.86 -19.20 8.71
N ASP A 505 -6.47 -18.66 7.56
CA ASP A 505 -5.09 -18.29 7.22
C ASP A 505 -5.11 -17.02 6.36
N ASN A 506 -4.45 -15.96 6.81
CA ASN A 506 -4.33 -14.67 6.11
C ASN A 506 -2.87 -14.21 6.00
N GLU A 507 -1.93 -15.17 6.07
CA GLU A 507 -0.48 -14.92 6.05
C GLU A 507 0.15 -15.39 4.72
N HIS A 508 -0.45 -16.37 4.03
CA HIS A 508 0.15 -17.05 2.87
C HIS A 508 -0.67 -16.87 1.58
N TYR A 509 -0.03 -16.33 0.53
CA TYR A 509 -0.58 -16.37 -0.83
C TYR A 509 -0.55 -17.79 -1.41
N GLY A 510 -1.58 -18.17 -2.17
CA GLY A 510 -1.78 -19.55 -2.56
C GLY A 510 -3.02 -19.82 -3.41
N ILE A 511 -3.35 -21.10 -3.53
CA ILE A 511 -4.60 -21.59 -4.11
C ILE A 511 -5.16 -22.74 -3.27
N THR A 512 -6.37 -23.19 -3.58
CA THR A 512 -6.87 -24.48 -3.10
C THR A 512 -6.90 -25.53 -4.20
N LYS A 513 -6.81 -26.82 -3.83
CA LYS A 513 -7.12 -27.95 -4.70
C LYS A 513 -8.28 -28.75 -4.12
N LEU A 514 -9.31 -28.96 -4.93
CA LEU A 514 -10.43 -29.86 -4.67
C LEU A 514 -10.15 -31.21 -5.35
N THR A 515 -9.93 -32.27 -4.58
CA THR A 515 -9.92 -33.65 -5.07
C THR A 515 -11.28 -34.29 -4.81
N ALA A 516 -11.92 -34.81 -5.85
CA ALA A 516 -13.30 -35.31 -5.79
C ALA A 516 -13.43 -36.78 -6.23
N THR A 517 -14.34 -37.49 -5.57
CA THR A 517 -14.76 -38.88 -5.82
C THR A 517 -16.24 -39.04 -5.45
N PRO A 518 -16.97 -40.07 -5.88
CA PRO A 518 -18.39 -40.26 -5.52
C PRO A 518 -18.70 -40.30 -4.01
N THR A 519 -17.70 -40.61 -3.17
CA THR A 519 -17.88 -40.76 -1.72
C THR A 519 -17.08 -39.77 -0.88
N ASN A 520 -16.14 -39.02 -1.46
CA ASN A 520 -15.32 -38.04 -0.73
C ASN A 520 -15.01 -36.79 -1.58
N LEU A 521 -15.10 -35.61 -0.97
CA LEU A 521 -14.39 -34.40 -1.40
C LEU A 521 -13.24 -34.14 -0.43
N THR A 522 -12.09 -33.70 -0.95
CA THR A 522 -10.93 -33.30 -0.15
C THR A 522 -10.44 -31.95 -0.63
N ILE A 523 -10.31 -30.99 0.29
CA ILE A 523 -9.90 -29.61 0.00
C ILE A 523 -8.55 -29.37 0.67
N THR A 524 -7.57 -28.93 -0.12
CA THR A 524 -6.19 -28.70 0.29
C THR A 524 -5.83 -27.24 0.03
N MET A 525 -5.37 -26.50 1.05
CA MET A 525 -4.76 -25.17 0.89
C MET A 525 -3.27 -25.35 0.55
N ILE A 526 -2.78 -24.65 -0.47
CA ILE A 526 -1.40 -24.72 -0.93
C ILE A 526 -0.82 -23.31 -1.02
N GLU A 527 0.29 -23.08 -0.32
CA GLU A 527 1.10 -21.87 -0.47
C GLU A 527 1.77 -21.88 -1.86
N ALA A 528 1.60 -20.82 -2.65
CA ALA A 528 2.10 -20.79 -4.02
C ALA A 528 3.62 -20.61 -4.12
N ALA A 529 4.23 -19.87 -3.18
CA ALA A 529 5.66 -19.57 -3.20
C ALA A 529 6.54 -20.83 -2.99
N THR A 530 6.11 -21.75 -2.13
CA THR A 530 6.84 -22.98 -1.80
C THR A 530 6.22 -24.24 -2.43
N GLY A 531 4.96 -24.18 -2.88
CA GLY A 531 4.15 -25.34 -3.28
C GLY A 531 3.69 -26.21 -2.09
N THR A 532 3.89 -25.76 -0.84
CA THR A 532 3.65 -26.56 0.36
C THR A 532 2.15 -26.74 0.64
N THR A 533 1.76 -27.97 0.97
CA THR A 533 0.42 -28.27 1.50
C THR A 533 0.31 -27.81 2.95
N MET A 534 -0.44 -26.73 3.17
CA MET A 534 -0.54 -26.07 4.48
C MET A 534 -1.68 -26.61 5.35
N ARG A 535 -2.84 -26.88 4.74
CA ARG A 535 -4.10 -27.21 5.45
C ARG A 535 -4.95 -28.18 4.63
N LEU A 536 -5.79 -28.98 5.30
CA LEU A 536 -6.55 -30.08 4.69
C LEU A 536 -7.91 -30.30 5.38
N VAL A 537 -8.95 -30.64 4.61
CA VAL A 537 -10.26 -31.10 5.11
C VAL A 537 -10.89 -32.14 4.17
N HIS A 538 -11.64 -33.09 4.73
CA HIS A 538 -12.35 -34.14 4.02
C HIS A 538 -13.86 -34.06 4.30
N LEU A 539 -14.69 -34.07 3.25
CA LEU A 539 -16.14 -34.29 3.34
C LEU A 539 -16.41 -35.73 2.88
N VAL A 540 -17.18 -36.50 3.65
CA VAL A 540 -17.38 -37.95 3.42
C VAL A 540 -18.87 -38.26 3.33
N ALA A 541 -19.31 -38.84 2.22
CA ALA A 541 -20.67 -39.34 2.06
C ALA A 541 -20.77 -40.77 2.64
N SER A 542 -21.52 -40.96 3.73
CA SER A 542 -21.70 -42.30 4.31
C SER A 542 -22.87 -43.04 3.65
N ALA A 543 -22.56 -44.15 2.97
CA ALA A 543 -23.58 -45.06 2.44
C ALA A 543 -24.44 -45.63 3.58
N ALA A 544 -25.76 -45.51 3.46
CA ALA A 544 -26.70 -45.90 4.51
C ALA A 544 -27.02 -47.42 4.44
N LEU A 545 -26.25 -48.23 5.16
CA LEU A 545 -26.68 -49.57 5.56
C LEU A 545 -27.49 -49.48 6.86
N CYS A 546 -28.73 -49.95 6.83
CA CYS A 546 -29.65 -49.82 7.95
C CYS A 546 -29.34 -50.80 9.10
N SER A 547 -29.23 -50.28 10.32
CA SER A 547 -29.78 -50.92 11.53
C SER A 547 -29.77 -49.96 12.71
N GLU A 548 -30.87 -49.92 13.47
CA GLU A 548 -30.94 -49.23 14.75
C GLU A 548 -30.45 -50.15 15.88
N VAL A 549 -29.72 -49.62 16.85
CA VAL A 549 -29.69 -50.17 18.22
C VAL A 549 -29.68 -49.01 19.22
N SER A 550 -30.70 -48.95 20.07
CA SER A 550 -30.80 -48.00 21.17
C SER A 550 -29.98 -48.45 22.39
N ALA A 551 -29.35 -47.50 23.10
CA ALA A 551 -28.85 -47.72 24.46
C ALA A 551 -29.37 -46.63 25.41
N TYR A 552 -30.05 -47.05 26.48
CA TYR A 552 -30.54 -46.17 27.55
C TYR A 552 -29.42 -45.84 28.56
N GLY A 553 -29.62 -44.76 29.31
CA GLY A 553 -29.51 -44.87 30.77
C GLY A 553 -28.25 -44.31 31.44
N PHE A 554 -28.36 -43.05 31.87
CA PHE A 554 -28.24 -42.68 33.29
C PHE A 554 -26.99 -43.14 34.08
N MET A 555 -26.07 -42.19 34.28
CA MET A 555 -25.46 -41.97 35.60
C MET A 555 -25.44 -40.47 35.90
N ASP A 556 -25.49 -40.12 37.19
CA ASP A 556 -26.06 -38.86 37.67
C ASP A 556 -25.20 -38.25 38.80
N LYS A 557 -25.14 -36.91 38.85
CA LYS A 557 -24.48 -36.03 39.84
C LYS A 557 -23.01 -36.30 40.22
N LEU A 558 -22.19 -35.25 40.06
CA LEU A 558 -21.46 -34.70 41.21
C LEU A 558 -21.72 -33.18 41.30
N LYS A 559 -21.65 -32.61 42.50
CA LYS A 559 -22.30 -31.33 42.85
C LYS A 559 -21.33 -30.24 43.33
N HIS A 560 -21.67 -29.02 42.92
CA HIS A 560 -21.52 -27.72 43.60
C HIS A 560 -20.44 -27.50 44.67
N PHE A 561 -19.61 -26.48 44.41
CA PHE A 561 -19.15 -25.43 45.34
C PHE A 561 -18.73 -24.24 44.45
N PHE A 562 -19.18 -22.98 44.58
CA PHE A 562 -20.16 -22.33 45.47
C PHE A 562 -21.09 -21.38 44.67
N SER A 563 -22.25 -21.05 45.24
CA SER A 563 -22.97 -19.78 45.06
C SER A 563 -22.85 -18.99 46.38
N ASP A 564 -23.19 -17.71 46.56
CA ASP A 564 -24.04 -16.75 45.83
C ASP A 564 -23.26 -15.42 45.61
N GLY A 565 -23.70 -14.40 44.86
CA GLY A 565 -24.92 -14.18 44.09
C GLY A 565 -25.53 -12.80 44.38
N TYR A 566 -25.78 -11.99 43.35
CA TYR A 566 -26.60 -10.77 43.45
C TYR A 566 -27.26 -10.45 42.10
N SER A 567 -28.43 -9.79 42.14
CA SER A 567 -29.18 -9.43 40.94
C SER A 567 -29.60 -7.97 40.93
N SER A 568 -29.27 -7.26 39.85
CA SER A 568 -29.91 -6.02 39.43
C SER A 568 -29.94 -5.99 37.90
N ALA A 569 -30.95 -5.38 37.31
CA ALA A 569 -31.22 -5.41 35.88
C ALA A 569 -30.89 -4.08 35.18
N VAL A 570 -31.11 -4.06 33.87
CA VAL A 570 -31.20 -2.90 32.95
C VAL A 570 -29.90 -2.50 32.23
N SER A 571 -30.04 -2.38 30.89
CA SER A 571 -29.21 -1.68 29.89
C SER A 571 -27.69 -1.88 29.83
N GLY A 572 -27.24 -2.43 28.70
CA GLY A 572 -26.14 -1.86 27.89
C GLY A 572 -24.70 -2.09 28.35
N SER A 573 -23.91 -2.71 27.47
CA SER A 573 -22.44 -2.61 27.42
C SER A 573 -22.07 -2.74 25.94
N ALA A 574 -21.48 -1.74 25.27
CA ALA A 574 -20.20 -1.11 25.58
C ALA A 574 -19.04 -2.13 25.59
N VAL A 575 -18.01 -1.85 24.80
CA VAL A 575 -16.68 -2.39 25.05
C VAL A 575 -16.16 -1.71 26.34
N ASP A 576 -15.25 -2.36 27.06
CA ASP A 576 -14.57 -1.74 28.21
C ASP A 576 -13.26 -1.11 27.73
N ASP A 577 -12.88 0.05 28.28
CA ASP A 577 -11.62 0.74 27.93
C ASP A 577 -10.38 -0.16 28.14
N ASP A 578 -10.43 -1.07 29.11
CA ASP A 578 -9.42 -2.11 29.37
C ASP A 578 -9.11 -3.04 28.17
N LYS A 579 -9.88 -2.95 27.07
CA LYS A 579 -9.67 -3.72 25.83
C LYS A 579 -9.05 -2.91 24.68
N CYS A 580 -8.93 -1.60 24.83
CA CYS A 580 -8.35 -0.74 23.80
C CYS A 580 -6.84 -0.62 24.00
N VAL A 581 -6.09 -1.07 22.99
CA VAL A 581 -4.61 -1.11 23.06
C VAL A 581 -4.03 -0.25 21.95
N TYR A 582 -3.19 0.72 22.32
CA TYR A 582 -2.42 1.46 21.33
C TYR A 582 -1.30 0.57 20.79
N GLU A 583 -1.46 0.13 19.54
CA GLU A 583 -0.52 -0.76 18.87
C GLU A 583 0.58 0.02 18.19
N TRP A 584 1.79 -0.09 18.75
CA TRP A 584 3.00 0.45 18.16
C TRP A 584 3.33 -0.17 16.79
N SER A 585 2.72 -1.30 16.43
CA SER A 585 2.88 -1.90 15.09
C SER A 585 2.19 -1.12 13.98
N SER A 586 1.06 -0.44 14.25
CA SER A 586 0.34 0.39 13.27
C SER A 586 0.23 1.87 13.66
N LEU A 587 0.80 2.23 14.82
CA LEU A 587 0.76 3.56 15.45
C LEU A 587 -0.68 4.07 15.67
N SER A 588 -1.58 3.15 16.00
CA SER A 588 -3.04 3.36 16.07
C SER A 588 -3.66 2.67 17.29
N CYS A 589 -4.86 3.10 17.66
CA CYS A 589 -5.66 2.37 18.64
C CYS A 589 -6.28 1.12 18.05
N THR A 590 -6.27 0.01 18.78
CA THR A 590 -6.81 -1.26 18.31
C THR A 590 -7.83 -1.88 19.27
N PRO A 591 -8.85 -2.57 18.74
CA PRO A 591 -9.18 -2.64 17.31
C PRO A 591 -9.76 -1.31 16.78
N GLU A 592 -9.36 -0.89 15.58
CA GLU A 592 -9.51 0.49 15.03
C GLU A 592 -10.96 0.91 14.74
N ASP A 593 -11.87 -0.06 14.66
CA ASP A 593 -13.32 0.10 14.51
C ASP A 593 -13.99 0.54 15.81
N SER A 594 -13.52 -0.02 16.93
CA SER A 594 -14.16 0.08 18.25
C SER A 594 -13.36 0.95 19.23
N CYS A 595 -12.09 1.27 18.94
CA CYS A 595 -11.20 2.03 19.79
C CYS A 595 -10.56 3.21 19.04
N SER A 596 -10.51 4.38 19.68
CA SER A 596 -9.90 5.59 19.16
C SER A 596 -9.10 6.33 20.24
N LEU A 597 -8.30 7.32 19.83
CA LEU A 597 -7.56 8.19 20.76
C LEU A 597 -8.52 9.25 21.34
N GLN A 598 -9.28 8.85 22.35
CA GLN A 598 -10.17 9.72 23.11
C GLN A 598 -9.47 10.18 24.39
N TYR A 599 -8.66 11.24 24.27
CA TYR A 599 -7.99 11.86 25.41
C TYR A 599 -9.03 12.36 26.43
N GLN A 600 -8.93 11.87 27.67
CA GLN A 600 -9.72 12.26 28.82
C GLN A 600 -8.82 12.96 29.87
N PHE A 601 -9.44 13.44 30.95
CA PHE A 601 -8.73 14.06 32.06
C PHE A 601 -7.62 13.15 32.62
N GLY A 602 -6.38 13.67 32.62
CA GLY A 602 -5.22 12.97 33.18
C GLY A 602 -4.38 12.19 32.18
N ASP A 603 -4.78 12.11 30.91
CA ASP A 603 -3.97 11.45 29.88
C ASP A 603 -2.76 12.28 29.46
N VAL A 604 -1.68 11.57 29.12
CA VAL A 604 -0.43 12.12 28.54
C VAL A 604 0.24 11.16 27.54
N THR A 605 -0.33 9.99 27.24
CA THR A 605 0.20 9.06 26.21
C THR A 605 -0.90 8.49 25.32
N PRO A 606 -0.57 8.03 24.10
CA PRO A 606 -1.53 7.36 23.23
C PRO A 606 -2.15 6.13 23.88
N SER A 607 -1.37 5.34 24.63
CA SER A 607 -1.87 4.14 25.34
C SER A 607 -2.86 4.46 26.46
N GLN A 608 -2.79 5.65 27.09
CA GLN A 608 -3.78 6.10 28.07
C GLN A 608 -5.03 6.68 27.40
N ALA A 609 -4.84 7.45 26.33
CA ALA A 609 -5.91 8.00 25.51
C ALA A 609 -6.64 6.93 24.67
N CYS A 610 -6.11 5.71 24.61
CA CYS A 610 -6.70 4.63 23.82
C CYS A 610 -7.91 4.03 24.53
N ARG A 611 -9.08 4.38 24.02
CA ARG A 611 -10.37 4.08 24.65
C ARG A 611 -11.40 3.69 23.62
N VAL A 612 -12.51 3.17 24.12
CA VAL A 612 -13.65 2.79 23.29
C VAL A 612 -14.19 4.05 22.61
N SER A 613 -14.55 3.92 21.34
CA SER A 613 -15.04 5.00 20.49
C SER A 613 -16.46 5.44 20.89
N ASP A 614 -16.60 6.06 22.06
CA ASP A 614 -17.86 6.66 22.51
C ASP A 614 -18.13 7.98 21.78
N THR A 615 -19.39 8.35 21.75
CA THR A 615 -19.92 9.65 21.30
C THR A 615 -19.59 10.82 22.24
N SER A 616 -18.77 10.61 23.27
CA SER A 616 -18.34 11.66 24.19
C SER A 616 -17.34 12.59 23.50
N ASN A 617 -17.79 13.82 23.21
CA ASN A 617 -16.99 14.77 22.45
C ASN A 617 -15.96 15.46 23.39
N ALA A 618 -14.86 14.77 23.69
CA ALA A 618 -13.74 15.24 24.53
C ALA A 618 -12.87 16.32 23.85
N THR A 619 -13.49 17.16 22.99
CA THR A 619 -12.82 18.08 22.07
C THR A 619 -12.02 19.19 22.76
N SER A 620 -12.30 19.48 24.04
CA SER A 620 -11.57 20.47 24.85
C SER A 620 -10.44 19.87 25.69
N VAL A 621 -10.19 18.55 25.66
CA VAL A 621 -9.07 17.94 26.38
C VAL A 621 -7.77 18.15 25.59
N PRO A 622 -6.66 18.62 26.23
CA PRO A 622 -5.36 18.75 25.59
C PRO A 622 -4.80 17.43 25.04
N GLN A 623 -4.33 17.46 23.79
CA GLN A 623 -3.71 16.35 23.08
C GLN A 623 -2.36 16.79 22.48
N GLN A 624 -1.58 15.85 21.92
CA GLN A 624 -0.41 16.16 21.08
C GLN A 624 0.61 17.07 21.78
N LEU A 625 0.86 16.79 23.07
CA LEU A 625 1.76 17.57 23.92
C LEU A 625 3.19 17.49 23.38
N HIS A 626 3.79 18.64 23.08
CA HIS A 626 5.15 18.73 22.56
C HIS A 626 5.91 19.97 23.05
N LEU A 627 7.24 19.88 23.01
CA LEU A 627 8.17 20.82 23.64
C LEU A 627 9.22 21.30 22.65
N ALA A 628 9.69 22.55 22.82
CA ALA A 628 10.85 23.09 22.12
C ALA A 628 11.56 24.14 22.98
N PHE A 629 12.88 24.29 22.85
CA PHE A 629 13.62 25.28 23.65
C PHE A 629 13.17 26.72 23.37
N ALA A 630 13.33 27.60 24.36
CA ALA A 630 12.81 28.97 24.33
C ALA A 630 13.56 29.89 25.32
N GLY A 631 13.32 31.20 25.20
CA GLY A 631 13.94 32.25 26.01
C GLY A 631 15.24 32.80 25.42
N GLU A 632 15.54 34.06 25.72
CA GLU A 632 16.71 34.82 25.20
C GLU A 632 18.08 34.24 25.64
N GLN A 633 18.10 33.31 26.58
CA GLN A 633 19.30 32.65 27.10
C GLN A 633 19.06 31.16 27.26
N ALA A 634 20.02 30.34 26.85
CA ALA A 634 19.95 28.88 26.91
C ALA A 634 19.53 28.36 28.29
N GLY A 635 18.48 27.53 28.30
CA GLY A 635 17.92 26.93 29.52
C GLY A 635 17.02 27.83 30.37
N THR A 636 16.80 29.10 29.99
CA THR A 636 15.95 30.03 30.76
C THR A 636 14.47 29.98 30.39
N GLY A 637 14.09 29.24 29.34
CA GLY A 637 12.70 29.03 28.95
C GLY A 637 12.42 27.69 28.28
N MET A 638 11.12 27.43 28.08
CA MET A 638 10.59 26.29 27.33
C MET A 638 9.28 26.71 26.63
N ALA A 639 9.13 26.30 25.37
CA ALA A 639 7.85 26.31 24.67
C ALA A 639 7.08 25.03 25.04
N ILE A 640 5.86 25.19 25.55
CA ILE A 640 4.98 24.07 25.89
C ILE A 640 3.75 24.17 24.99
N SER A 641 3.56 23.17 24.14
CA SER A 641 2.51 23.17 23.12
C SER A 641 1.59 21.97 23.25
N TRP A 642 0.33 22.13 22.84
CA TRP A 642 -0.71 21.08 22.79
C TRP A 642 -1.79 21.46 21.79
N THR A 643 -2.71 20.54 21.47
CA THR A 643 -3.86 20.79 20.59
C THR A 643 -5.19 20.43 21.23
N THR A 644 -6.29 21.02 20.73
CA THR A 644 -7.69 20.68 21.07
C THR A 644 -8.59 20.86 19.84
N PHE A 645 -9.68 20.10 19.75
CA PHE A 645 -10.68 20.20 18.68
C PHE A 645 -11.80 21.25 18.94
N ALA A 646 -11.76 21.95 20.07
CA ALA A 646 -12.68 23.03 20.38
C ALA A 646 -11.97 24.14 21.15
N LEU A 647 -12.05 25.38 20.66
CA LEU A 647 -11.35 26.55 21.21
C LEU A 647 -11.58 26.72 22.72
N ASP A 648 -10.56 26.37 23.50
CA ASP A 648 -10.44 26.78 24.89
C ASP A 648 -10.36 28.31 24.98
N LYS A 649 -11.11 28.87 25.94
CA LYS A 649 -11.23 30.31 26.21
C LYS A 649 -10.39 30.76 27.40
N ASP A 650 -9.92 29.83 28.23
CA ASP A 650 -8.99 30.09 29.32
C ASP A 650 -7.88 29.01 29.37
N PRO A 651 -7.14 28.81 28.25
CA PRO A 651 -6.05 27.86 28.18
C PRO A 651 -4.95 28.28 29.16
N THR A 652 -4.43 27.33 29.93
CA THR A 652 -3.53 27.60 31.05
C THR A 652 -2.43 26.54 31.14
N VAL A 653 -1.27 26.94 31.67
CA VAL A 653 -0.17 26.04 32.04
C VAL A 653 0.05 26.08 33.55
N TRP A 654 0.30 24.92 34.14
CA TRP A 654 0.82 24.80 35.51
C TRP A 654 2.21 24.18 35.48
N LEU A 655 3.15 24.73 36.25
CA LEU A 655 4.55 24.31 36.29
C LEU A 655 5.07 24.21 37.74
N GLY A 656 5.98 23.28 38.03
CA GLY A 656 6.64 23.20 39.33
C GLY A 656 7.83 22.24 39.37
N ARG A 657 8.77 22.44 40.30
CA ARG A 657 9.96 21.56 40.46
C ARG A 657 9.68 20.23 41.20
N THR A 658 8.41 19.91 41.44
CA THR A 658 7.94 18.62 42.00
C THR A 658 6.48 18.43 41.58
N LYS A 659 6.08 17.23 41.13
CA LYS A 659 4.69 16.87 40.78
C LYS A 659 3.63 17.43 41.74
N SER A 660 3.79 17.18 43.05
CA SER A 660 2.86 17.65 44.09
C SER A 660 2.79 19.17 44.34
N LYS A 661 3.46 20.02 43.55
CA LYS A 661 3.53 21.48 43.75
C LYS A 661 3.49 22.29 42.44
N LEU A 662 2.72 21.85 41.44
CA LEU A 662 2.47 22.66 40.24
C LEU A 662 1.75 23.97 40.60
N LYS A 663 2.17 25.08 39.99
CA LYS A 663 1.57 26.40 40.15
C LYS A 663 1.13 26.94 38.79
N MET A 664 -0.01 27.64 38.79
CA MET A 664 -0.56 28.28 37.59
C MET A 664 0.37 29.40 37.10
N MET A 665 0.73 29.36 35.82
CA MET A 665 1.72 30.28 35.23
C MET A 665 1.05 31.55 34.71
N ALA A 666 0.64 32.43 35.63
CA ALA A 666 -0.10 33.67 35.34
C ALA A 666 0.64 34.69 34.42
N ASN A 667 1.91 34.45 34.09
CA ASN A 667 2.71 35.26 33.17
C ASN A 667 2.95 34.57 31.81
N ALA A 668 2.51 33.33 31.61
CA ALA A 668 2.70 32.63 30.35
C ALA A 668 1.76 33.22 29.29
N LYS A 669 2.32 33.91 28.29
CA LYS A 669 1.55 34.28 27.10
C LYS A 669 1.30 33.01 26.28
N ILE A 670 0.02 32.70 26.08
CA ILE A 670 -0.41 31.55 25.28
C ILE A 670 -0.97 32.09 23.97
N GLU A 671 -0.38 31.67 22.86
CA GLU A 671 -0.93 31.88 21.52
C GLU A 671 -1.82 30.68 21.16
N ALA A 672 -2.95 30.93 20.49
CA ALA A 672 -3.78 29.89 19.90
C ALA A 672 -3.84 30.08 18.38
N LYS A 673 -3.51 29.03 17.62
CA LYS A 673 -3.49 29.01 16.16
C LYS A 673 -4.43 27.95 15.61
N SER A 674 -5.07 28.24 14.49
CA SER A 674 -5.67 27.24 13.62
C SER A 674 -5.35 27.63 12.18
N TYR A 675 -5.03 26.64 11.35
CA TYR A 675 -4.69 26.83 9.94
C TYR A 675 -5.70 26.16 9.00
N TYR A 676 -6.50 25.22 9.50
CA TYR A 676 -7.42 24.43 8.70
C TYR A 676 -8.78 24.22 9.38
N LYS A 677 -9.84 24.52 8.63
CA LYS A 677 -11.24 24.33 8.97
C LYS A 677 -12.03 23.84 7.75
N ASP A 678 -12.92 22.87 7.98
CA ASP A 678 -14.09 22.61 7.12
C ASP A 678 -15.37 22.46 7.97
N ASP A 679 -16.41 21.81 7.43
CA ASP A 679 -17.71 21.65 8.10
C ASP A 679 -17.66 20.61 9.23
N ASP A 680 -16.71 19.66 9.19
CA ASP A 680 -16.61 18.52 10.12
C ASP A 680 -15.33 18.56 10.99
N TYR A 681 -14.32 19.34 10.61
CA TYR A 681 -13.02 19.41 11.29
C TYR A 681 -12.55 20.86 11.57
N GLU A 682 -12.05 21.08 12.77
CA GLU A 682 -11.20 22.23 13.14
C GLU A 682 -10.26 21.81 14.28
N LEU A 683 -8.98 22.21 14.22
CA LEU A 683 -8.01 21.97 15.28
C LEU A 683 -7.36 23.28 15.73
N TYR A 684 -7.21 23.44 17.04
CA TYR A 684 -6.56 24.58 17.67
C TYR A 684 -5.26 24.12 18.34
N SER A 685 -4.12 24.62 17.87
CA SER A 685 -2.83 24.49 18.54
C SER A 685 -2.64 25.62 19.52
N TYR A 686 -2.07 25.31 20.69
CA TYR A 686 -1.69 26.27 21.71
C TYR A 686 -0.18 26.26 21.89
N HIS A 687 0.42 27.43 22.08
CA HIS A 687 1.84 27.58 22.36
C HIS A 687 2.03 28.51 23.55
N ALA A 688 2.50 27.94 24.66
CA ALA A 688 2.82 28.67 25.88
C ALA A 688 4.33 28.88 25.99
N VAL A 689 4.77 30.15 26.01
CA VAL A 689 6.17 30.47 26.27
C VAL A 689 6.34 30.67 27.78
N VAL A 690 7.12 29.81 28.43
CA VAL A 690 7.48 29.96 29.84
C VAL A 690 8.95 30.37 29.96
N SER A 691 9.22 31.43 30.72
CA SER A 691 10.55 32.01 30.93
C SER A 691 10.88 32.15 32.42
N GLY A 692 12.14 32.51 32.73
CA GLY A 692 12.63 32.60 34.11
C GLY A 692 12.90 31.23 34.74
N LEU A 693 13.07 30.19 33.91
CA LEU A 693 13.46 28.86 34.33
C LEU A 693 14.97 28.83 34.68
N LYS A 694 15.38 27.78 35.38
CA LYS A 694 16.81 27.47 35.57
C LYS A 694 17.24 26.50 34.47
N ALA A 695 18.42 26.72 33.90
CA ALA A 695 19.06 25.77 32.99
C ALA A 695 19.32 24.41 33.67
N ASN A 696 19.44 23.36 32.86
CA ASN A 696 19.72 21.98 33.28
C ASN A 696 18.92 21.56 34.53
N THR A 697 17.61 21.70 34.47
CA THR A 697 16.69 21.48 35.59
C THR A 697 15.41 20.81 35.11
N GLU A 698 15.00 19.72 35.77
CA GLU A 698 13.68 19.12 35.57
C GLU A 698 12.57 20.04 36.13
N TYR A 699 11.52 20.23 35.32
CA TYR A 699 10.25 20.82 35.71
C TYR A 699 9.10 19.88 35.35
N PHE A 700 8.17 19.69 36.28
CA PHE A 700 6.90 19.01 36.04
C PHE A 700 5.86 20.02 35.57
N TYR A 701 5.01 19.64 34.62
CA TYR A 701 3.99 20.51 34.04
C TYR A 701 2.69 19.77 33.72
N LYS A 702 1.63 20.56 33.51
CA LYS A 702 0.39 20.17 32.83
C LYS A 702 -0.25 21.38 32.15
N VAL A 703 -1.18 21.13 31.24
CA VAL A 703 -1.83 22.17 30.41
C VAL A 703 -3.36 22.00 30.37
N GLY A 704 -4.08 22.99 29.83
CA GLY A 704 -5.53 22.95 29.60
C GLY A 704 -6.32 24.02 30.35
N ASN A 705 -7.65 23.89 30.41
CA ASN A 705 -8.56 24.95 30.85
C ASN A 705 -8.43 25.25 32.36
N ALA A 706 -8.38 26.53 32.74
CA ALA A 706 -8.22 26.95 34.14
C ALA A 706 -9.36 26.50 35.07
N ASP A 707 -10.60 26.79 34.68
CA ASP A 707 -11.81 26.60 35.49
C ASP A 707 -12.27 25.12 35.55
N ASN A 708 -12.20 24.40 34.44
CA ASN A 708 -12.66 23.02 34.33
C ASN A 708 -11.49 22.03 34.36
N LYS A 709 -11.30 21.39 35.52
CA LYS A 709 -10.31 20.31 35.67
C LYS A 709 -10.46 19.17 34.69
N HIS A 710 -11.67 18.86 34.21
CA HIS A 710 -11.87 17.77 33.24
C HIS A 710 -11.22 18.04 31.87
N PHE A 711 -10.84 19.28 31.58
CA PHE A 711 -10.17 19.70 30.35
C PHE A 711 -8.69 20.06 30.61
N GLN A 712 -8.04 19.30 31.50
CA GLN A 712 -6.60 19.43 31.81
C GLN A 712 -5.87 18.11 31.51
N SER A 713 -4.64 18.22 31.01
CA SER A 713 -3.77 17.05 30.77
C SER A 713 -3.37 16.36 32.08
N GLY A 714 -2.82 15.15 31.97
CA GLY A 714 -1.99 14.59 33.02
C GLY A 714 -0.70 15.37 33.26
N GLU A 715 0.12 14.88 34.21
CA GLU A 715 1.40 15.49 34.58
C GLU A 715 2.56 14.86 33.79
N SER A 716 3.25 15.68 32.99
CA SER A 716 4.53 15.36 32.34
C SER A 716 5.69 16.09 33.05
N SER A 717 6.94 15.81 32.67
CA SER A 717 8.09 16.66 32.99
C SER A 717 9.00 16.85 31.80
N PHE A 718 9.81 17.91 31.84
CA PHE A 718 10.89 18.17 30.88
C PHE A 718 12.14 18.68 31.60
N THR A 719 13.30 18.54 30.97
CA THR A 719 14.54 19.19 31.40
C THR A 719 14.80 20.41 30.52
N THR A 720 15.11 21.55 31.13
CA THR A 720 15.54 22.75 30.41
C THR A 720 16.91 22.55 29.77
N ALA A 721 17.16 23.24 28.65
CA ALA A 721 18.48 23.24 28.02
C ALA A 721 19.61 23.59 29.01
N ARG A 722 20.82 23.11 28.72
CA ARG A 722 22.02 23.49 29.45
C ARG A 722 22.41 24.91 29.10
N ALA A 723 22.98 25.65 30.04
CA ALA A 723 23.39 27.03 29.80
C ALA A 723 24.54 27.09 28.78
N SER A 724 24.64 28.20 28.04
CA SER A 724 25.78 28.50 27.18
C SER A 724 27.09 28.33 27.96
N GLY A 725 28.02 27.54 27.44
CA GLY A 725 29.28 27.23 28.11
C GLY A 725 29.23 26.08 29.12
N ASP A 726 28.11 25.37 29.32
CA ASP A 726 28.10 24.11 30.08
C ASP A 726 28.92 23.04 29.33
N GLN A 727 30.06 22.67 29.90
CA GLN A 727 31.04 21.76 29.33
C GLN A 727 30.66 20.27 29.50
N SER A 728 29.51 19.97 30.11
CA SER A 728 29.07 18.60 30.40
C SER A 728 28.65 17.88 29.10
N PRO A 729 29.01 16.59 28.92
CA PRO A 729 28.70 15.83 27.70
C PRO A 729 27.20 15.61 27.52
N PHE A 730 26.70 15.72 26.29
CA PHE A 730 25.28 15.56 25.95
C PHE A 730 25.09 14.72 24.68
N THR A 731 23.94 14.07 24.53
CA THR A 731 23.63 13.21 23.37
C THR A 731 22.26 13.55 22.80
N ILE A 732 22.15 13.69 21.49
CA ILE A 732 20.87 13.92 20.80
C ILE A 732 20.61 12.86 19.73
N ALA A 733 19.35 12.70 19.33
CA ALA A 733 18.99 11.98 18.12
C ALA A 733 18.75 12.97 16.96
N VAL A 734 19.30 12.65 15.79
CA VAL A 734 19.19 13.43 14.55
C VAL A 734 18.67 12.52 13.45
N TYR A 735 17.68 13.01 12.72
CA TYR A 735 17.11 12.33 11.56
C TYR A 735 16.25 13.31 10.75
N GLY A 736 16.03 13.03 9.47
CA GLY A 736 14.94 13.62 8.68
C GLY A 736 13.98 12.53 8.22
N ASP A 737 12.92 12.91 7.50
CA ASP A 737 12.24 12.01 6.57
C ASP A 737 11.56 10.80 7.28
N LEU A 738 10.81 11.06 8.37
CA LEU A 738 10.25 10.03 9.27
C LEU A 738 8.88 9.49 8.85
N GLY A 739 7.85 10.34 8.65
CA GLY A 739 6.51 9.86 8.29
C GLY A 739 5.79 9.00 9.35
N VAL A 740 4.82 8.20 8.91
CA VAL A 740 3.89 7.43 9.77
C VAL A 740 3.35 6.12 9.17
N ASP A 741 3.88 5.72 8.02
CA ASP A 741 3.58 4.46 7.33
C ASP A 741 4.44 3.30 7.88
N ASP A 742 4.33 2.13 7.26
CA ASP A 742 4.94 0.89 7.76
C ASP A 742 6.48 0.93 7.79
N ASN A 743 7.13 1.73 6.94
CA ASN A 743 8.59 1.94 6.96
C ASN A 743 9.02 2.65 8.26
N SER A 744 8.27 3.67 8.66
CA SER A 744 8.55 4.51 9.84
C SER A 744 8.44 3.75 11.18
N VAL A 745 7.73 2.62 11.22
CA VAL A 745 7.35 1.91 12.45
C VAL A 745 8.55 1.50 13.31
N ALA A 746 9.66 1.10 12.69
CA ALA A 746 10.89 0.76 13.42
C ALA A 746 11.49 2.00 14.09
N SER A 747 11.68 3.08 13.33
CA SER A 747 12.26 4.35 13.81
C SER A 747 11.39 5.02 14.86
N ASN A 748 10.06 5.01 14.68
CA ASN A 748 9.10 5.55 15.64
C ASN A 748 9.20 4.84 17.00
N LYS A 749 9.32 3.50 17.01
CA LYS A 749 9.58 2.70 18.22
C LYS A 749 10.95 3.00 18.82
N TYR A 750 12.00 3.06 18.00
CA TYR A 750 13.36 3.31 18.47
C TYR A 750 13.47 4.68 19.15
N VAL A 751 13.00 5.76 18.52
CA VAL A 751 12.97 7.12 19.10
C VAL A 751 12.08 7.21 20.34
N ASN A 752 10.99 6.44 20.42
CA ASN A 752 10.20 6.31 21.65
C ASN A 752 10.93 5.55 22.78
N SER A 753 11.83 4.62 22.44
CA SER A 753 12.60 3.84 23.43
C SER A 753 13.81 4.59 24.00
N ILE A 754 14.50 5.41 23.20
CA ILE A 754 15.68 6.18 23.61
C ILE A 754 15.33 7.54 24.27
N ALA A 755 14.05 7.80 24.57
CA ALA A 755 13.59 9.10 25.09
C ALA A 755 14.22 9.51 26.43
N ASP A 756 14.68 8.55 27.23
CA ASP A 756 15.42 8.80 28.48
C ASP A 756 16.96 8.77 28.28
N GLU A 757 17.44 8.54 27.05
CA GLU A 757 18.87 8.49 26.67
C GLU A 757 19.34 9.69 25.83
N VAL A 758 18.45 10.65 25.52
CA VAL A 758 18.78 11.83 24.71
C VAL A 758 18.33 13.13 25.39
N ASP A 759 19.19 14.15 25.31
CA ASP A 759 18.96 15.48 25.84
C ASP A 759 17.90 16.27 25.04
N PHE A 760 17.86 16.07 23.72
CA PHE A 760 16.81 16.54 22.81
C PHE A 760 16.82 15.76 21.47
N ILE A 761 15.86 16.06 20.60
CA ILE A 761 15.77 15.54 19.22
C ILE A 761 15.87 16.71 18.23
N TYR A 762 16.58 16.50 17.13
CA TYR A 762 16.67 17.44 16.01
C TYR A 762 16.18 16.78 14.71
N HIS A 763 14.98 17.15 14.26
CA HIS A 763 14.30 16.59 13.10
C HIS A 763 14.52 17.50 11.87
N VAL A 764 15.28 17.05 10.87
CA VAL A 764 15.74 17.86 9.73
C VAL A 764 14.79 17.83 8.52
N GLY A 765 13.51 18.11 8.78
CA GLY A 765 12.46 18.24 7.76
C GLY A 765 11.76 16.94 7.35
N ASP A 766 10.69 17.11 6.57
CA ASP A 766 9.79 16.06 6.07
C ASP A 766 9.18 15.22 7.19
N VAL A 767 8.32 15.91 7.96
CA VAL A 767 7.93 15.52 9.31
C VAL A 767 6.90 14.40 9.31
N ALA A 768 5.83 14.57 8.53
CA ALA A 768 4.64 13.72 8.62
C ALA A 768 4.12 13.20 7.27
N TYR A 769 4.62 13.71 6.13
CA TYR A 769 4.14 13.37 4.77
C TYR A 769 2.60 13.44 4.64
N ALA A 770 2.00 14.47 5.26
CA ALA A 770 0.55 14.67 5.30
C ALA A 770 -0.03 15.06 3.93
N ASP A 771 0.77 15.67 3.08
CA ASP A 771 0.46 15.93 1.68
C ASP A 771 0.30 14.63 0.87
N ASN A 772 1.21 13.67 1.08
CA ASN A 772 1.20 12.30 0.52
C ASN A 772 0.09 11.38 1.08
N ALA A 773 -0.79 11.88 1.98
CA ALA A 773 -1.84 11.08 2.63
C ALA A 773 -2.86 10.41 1.67
N PHE A 774 -2.88 10.78 0.39
CA PHE A 774 -3.73 10.22 -0.66
C PHE A 774 -3.08 9.08 -1.46
N LEU A 775 -1.79 8.78 -1.26
CA LEU A 775 -1.04 7.83 -2.09
C LEU A 775 -1.47 6.36 -1.92
N THR A 776 -2.28 6.03 -0.91
CA THR A 776 -2.88 4.69 -0.77
C THR A 776 -4.24 4.63 -1.49
N ALA A 777 -4.55 3.49 -2.12
CA ALA A 777 -5.78 3.29 -2.90
C ALA A 777 -7.08 3.62 -2.11
N LYS A 778 -7.09 3.31 -0.81
CA LYS A 778 -8.18 3.61 0.13
C LYS A 778 -8.44 5.12 0.31
N ASN A 779 -7.42 5.95 0.07
CA ASN A 779 -7.42 7.36 0.45
C ASN A 779 -7.61 8.35 -0.71
N VAL A 780 -7.40 7.94 -1.96
CA VAL A 780 -7.29 8.82 -3.16
C VAL A 780 -8.38 9.91 -3.28
N PHE A 781 -9.62 9.62 -2.89
CA PHE A 781 -10.77 10.54 -3.01
C PHE A 781 -11.20 11.21 -1.70
N GLY A 782 -10.65 10.81 -0.56
CA GLY A 782 -10.95 11.40 0.75
C GLY A 782 -9.88 12.40 1.20
N PHE A 783 -10.21 13.21 2.21
CA PHE A 783 -9.29 14.19 2.77
C PHE A 783 -8.66 13.67 4.07
N TYR A 784 -7.43 13.16 3.97
CA TYR A 784 -6.73 12.47 5.07
C TYR A 784 -5.52 13.24 5.64
N TYR A 785 -5.19 14.42 5.09
CA TYR A 785 -4.03 15.25 5.48
C TYR A 785 -3.93 15.42 7.01
N GLU A 786 -5.02 15.88 7.63
CA GLU A 786 -5.11 16.07 9.08
C GLU A 786 -5.03 14.75 9.87
N GLN A 787 -5.53 13.65 9.32
CA GLN A 787 -5.48 12.35 9.99
C GLN A 787 -4.05 11.81 10.04
N VAL A 788 -3.28 11.99 8.96
CA VAL A 788 -1.85 11.63 8.88
C VAL A 788 -1.01 12.52 9.79
N TYR A 789 -1.21 13.84 9.78
CA TYR A 789 -0.51 14.74 10.71
C TYR A 789 -0.87 14.44 12.17
N ASN A 790 -2.13 14.15 12.47
CA ASN A 790 -2.53 13.76 13.82
C ASN A 790 -1.97 12.37 14.21
N LYS A 791 -1.85 11.41 13.29
CA LYS A 791 -1.17 10.12 13.52
C LYS A 791 0.30 10.36 13.94
N PHE A 792 1.01 11.25 13.25
CA PHE A 792 2.39 11.61 13.58
C PHE A 792 2.49 12.18 14.99
N MET A 793 1.77 13.27 15.27
CA MET A 793 1.81 13.97 16.55
C MET A 793 1.40 13.06 17.73
N ASN A 794 0.48 12.11 17.50
CA ASN A 794 0.12 11.11 18.51
C ASN A 794 1.23 10.08 18.72
N SER A 795 1.78 9.47 17.66
CA SER A 795 2.86 8.46 17.78
C SER A 795 4.12 8.97 18.49
N MET A 796 4.44 10.25 18.30
CA MET A 796 5.59 10.90 18.93
C MET A 796 5.27 11.58 20.27
N THR A 797 3.99 11.68 20.68
CA THR A 797 3.56 12.36 21.92
C THR A 797 4.30 11.86 23.16
N ASN A 798 4.55 10.55 23.26
CA ASN A 798 5.19 9.98 24.45
C ASN A 798 6.61 10.54 24.66
N THR A 799 7.37 10.76 23.59
CA THR A 799 8.69 11.41 23.63
C THR A 799 8.57 12.93 23.68
N MET A 800 7.79 13.55 22.79
CA MET A 800 7.68 15.01 22.62
C MET A 800 7.21 15.75 23.88
N ARG A 801 6.42 15.11 24.74
CA ARG A 801 5.95 15.67 26.02
C ARG A 801 7.03 15.75 27.12
N GLN A 802 8.23 15.23 26.87
CA GLN A 802 9.32 15.19 27.86
C GLN A 802 10.71 15.55 27.30
N VAL A 803 10.98 15.15 26.06
CA VAL A 803 12.18 15.52 25.28
C VAL A 803 11.84 16.74 24.42
N ALA A 804 12.72 17.74 24.39
CA ALA A 804 12.57 18.87 23.47
C ALA A 804 12.74 18.39 22.02
N TYR A 805 11.83 18.80 21.14
CA TYR A 805 11.72 18.31 19.78
C TYR A 805 11.90 19.47 18.80
N MET A 806 13.13 19.70 18.38
CA MET A 806 13.53 20.82 17.52
C MET A 806 13.38 20.41 16.05
N VAL A 807 12.78 21.26 15.21
CA VAL A 807 12.32 20.84 13.86
C VAL A 807 12.67 21.86 12.79
N VAL A 808 13.35 21.41 11.74
CA VAL A 808 13.58 22.13 10.49
C VAL A 808 12.41 21.87 9.52
N VAL A 809 12.13 22.79 8.60
CA VAL A 809 11.08 22.63 7.58
C VAL A 809 11.57 21.80 6.38
N GLY A 810 10.79 20.83 5.91
CA GLY A 810 11.03 20.12 4.64
C GLY A 810 10.04 20.49 3.53
N ASN A 811 10.12 19.82 2.38
CA ASN A 811 9.21 20.10 1.26
C ASN A 811 7.81 19.54 1.45
N HIS A 812 7.64 18.42 2.16
CA HIS A 812 6.32 17.84 2.46
C HIS A 812 5.50 18.70 3.46
N GLU A 813 6.12 19.71 4.08
CA GLU A 813 5.43 20.75 4.83
C GLU A 813 4.83 21.88 3.95
N ALA A 814 5.20 21.99 2.66
CA ALA A 814 4.94 23.18 1.84
C ALA A 814 3.46 23.40 1.45
N GLU A 815 2.83 22.40 0.82
CA GLU A 815 1.41 22.46 0.43
C GLU A 815 0.71 21.09 0.43
N CYS A 816 -0.60 21.08 0.69
CA CYS A 816 -1.44 19.93 0.40
C CYS A 816 -1.69 19.82 -1.11
N HIS A 817 -0.98 18.91 -1.78
CA HIS A 817 -1.17 18.63 -3.21
C HIS A 817 -2.12 17.45 -3.51
N SER A 818 -2.82 16.91 -2.50
CA SER A 818 -3.82 15.82 -2.67
C SER A 818 -4.96 16.20 -3.64
N PRO A 819 -5.63 15.24 -4.30
CA PRO A 819 -6.72 15.53 -5.25
C PRO A 819 -7.84 16.41 -4.68
N THR A 820 -8.24 16.20 -3.42
CA THR A 820 -9.26 17.03 -2.76
C THR A 820 -8.78 18.47 -2.50
N CYS A 821 -7.48 18.67 -2.26
CA CYS A 821 -6.86 20.00 -2.20
C CYS A 821 -6.74 20.61 -3.60
N LEU A 822 -6.30 19.85 -4.62
CA LEU A 822 -6.20 20.32 -6.00
C LEU A 822 -7.53 20.83 -6.57
N LEU A 823 -8.66 20.27 -6.12
CA LEU A 823 -10.02 20.68 -6.51
C LEU A 823 -10.66 21.77 -5.64
N SER A 824 -10.07 22.15 -4.50
CA SER A 824 -10.65 23.16 -3.59
C SER A 824 -9.68 24.29 -3.26
N ASN A 825 -9.93 25.48 -3.81
CA ASN A 825 -9.14 26.68 -3.50
C ASN A 825 -9.09 26.95 -1.99
N SER A 826 -10.21 26.79 -1.26
CA SER A 826 -10.24 26.96 0.19
C SER A 826 -9.34 25.96 0.94
N LYS A 827 -9.08 24.77 0.39
CA LYS A 827 -8.08 23.85 0.94
C LYS A 827 -6.66 24.27 0.57
N LYS A 828 -6.38 24.70 -0.67
CA LYS A 828 -5.07 25.26 -1.07
C LYS A 828 -4.66 26.53 -0.31
N ASP A 829 -5.64 27.37 0.04
CA ASP A 829 -5.43 28.65 0.71
C ASP A 829 -5.20 28.47 2.23
N GLN A 830 -5.73 27.38 2.80
CA GLN A 830 -5.54 26.99 4.21
C GLN A 830 -4.32 26.07 4.42
N LEU A 831 -4.01 25.21 3.45
CA LEU A 831 -3.00 24.15 3.53
C LEU A 831 -1.83 24.41 2.57
N GLY A 832 -1.41 25.66 2.42
CA GLY A 832 -0.29 26.07 1.58
C GLY A 832 0.62 27.06 2.29
N ASN A 833 1.79 27.33 1.72
CA ASN A 833 2.82 28.19 2.29
C ASN A 833 3.22 27.80 3.72
N TYR A 834 3.47 26.51 3.96
CA TYR A 834 3.95 25.97 5.24
C TYR A 834 3.00 26.22 6.43
N SER A 835 1.70 26.41 6.18
CA SER A 835 0.71 26.81 7.20
C SER A 835 0.59 25.78 8.34
N ALA A 836 0.52 24.49 8.02
CA ALA A 836 0.42 23.42 9.00
C ALA A 836 1.64 23.38 9.94
N PHE A 837 2.85 23.46 9.37
CA PHE A 837 4.12 23.50 10.11
C PHE A 837 4.21 24.74 11.02
N ASN A 838 3.90 25.92 10.48
CA ASN A 838 3.94 27.20 11.21
C ASN A 838 2.81 27.37 12.24
N ALA A 839 1.81 26.48 12.24
CA ALA A 839 0.70 26.48 13.19
C ALA A 839 0.66 25.25 14.13
N ARG A 840 1.42 24.18 13.86
CA ARG A 840 1.54 23.03 14.77
C ARG A 840 2.74 23.12 15.69
N PHE A 841 3.87 23.63 15.23
CA PHE A 841 5.08 23.81 16.05
C PHE A 841 5.26 25.24 16.54
N ARG A 842 6.14 25.42 17.53
CA ARG A 842 6.69 26.72 17.94
C ARG A 842 8.18 26.58 18.24
N MET A 843 9.01 27.00 17.30
CA MET A 843 10.47 27.06 17.44
C MET A 843 10.93 28.39 18.08
N PRO A 844 12.17 28.50 18.62
CA PRO A 844 12.70 29.71 19.26
C PRO A 844 12.98 30.89 18.30
N SER A 845 12.37 30.93 17.11
CA SER A 845 12.64 31.98 16.11
C SER A 845 12.41 33.42 16.63
N PRO A 846 11.37 33.72 17.44
CA PRO A 846 11.23 35.06 18.01
C PRO A 846 12.38 35.46 18.96
N GLU A 847 12.99 34.48 19.64
CA GLU A 847 14.14 34.69 20.53
C GLU A 847 15.47 34.78 19.77
N SER A 848 15.61 34.08 18.64
CA SER A 848 16.79 34.17 17.76
C SER A 848 16.68 35.24 16.68
N GLY A 849 15.59 36.03 16.64
CA GLY A 849 15.32 37.02 15.60
C GLY A 849 15.03 36.44 14.20
N GLY A 850 14.66 35.16 14.12
CA GLY A 850 14.23 34.48 12.89
C GLY A 850 12.77 34.77 12.52
N VAL A 851 12.19 33.96 11.62
CA VAL A 851 10.80 34.14 11.14
C VAL A 851 9.99 32.85 11.22
N LEU A 852 8.76 32.96 11.75
CA LEU A 852 7.79 31.88 11.97
C LEU A 852 8.46 30.65 12.62
N ASN A 853 8.40 29.46 12.03
CA ASN A 853 9.26 28.31 12.37
C ASN A 853 10.35 28.06 11.30
N MET A 854 10.36 28.83 10.21
CA MET A 854 11.12 28.56 8.97
C MET A 854 12.64 28.57 9.17
N TRP A 855 13.14 29.50 9.99
CA TRP A 855 14.54 29.54 10.40
C TRP A 855 14.67 30.11 11.82
N HIS A 856 15.57 29.54 12.61
CA HIS A 856 15.75 29.84 14.03
C HIS A 856 17.08 29.29 14.55
N SER A 857 17.57 29.77 15.70
CA SER A 857 18.74 29.20 16.35
C SER A 857 18.56 29.02 17.86
N PHE A 858 19.40 28.19 18.47
CA PHE A 858 19.45 27.97 19.92
C PHE A 858 20.81 27.41 20.36
N GLU A 859 21.23 27.77 21.57
CA GLU A 859 22.42 27.18 22.19
C GLU A 859 22.03 26.05 23.17
N TYR A 860 22.85 25.00 23.21
CA TYR A 860 22.75 23.92 24.19
C TYR A 860 24.16 23.55 24.69
N GLY A 861 24.50 23.93 25.92
CA GLY A 861 25.80 23.63 26.52
C GLY A 861 26.97 24.21 25.71
N SER A 862 27.79 23.32 25.14
CA SER A 862 28.98 23.65 24.34
C SER A 862 28.73 23.76 22.83
N ALA A 863 27.48 23.91 22.38
CA ALA A 863 27.15 24.03 20.95
C ALA A 863 26.04 25.06 20.66
N HIS A 864 26.16 25.71 19.50
CA HIS A 864 25.14 26.55 18.87
C HIS A 864 24.53 25.81 17.68
N PHE A 865 23.20 25.77 17.61
CA PHE A 865 22.43 25.12 16.55
C PHE A 865 21.68 26.16 15.73
N THR A 866 21.86 26.14 14.40
CA THR A 866 21.21 27.06 13.45
C THR A 866 20.36 26.27 12.47
N SER A 867 19.04 26.42 12.53
CA SER A 867 18.07 25.81 11.61
C SER A 867 17.74 26.76 10.46
N ILE A 868 17.85 26.29 9.21
CA ILE A 868 17.51 27.06 7.99
C ILE A 868 16.52 26.33 7.07
N SER A 869 15.73 27.11 6.35
CA SER A 869 14.81 26.68 5.29
C SER A 869 15.54 26.61 3.95
N THR A 870 15.70 25.40 3.43
CA THR A 870 16.16 25.14 2.05
C THR A 870 15.05 25.24 1.01
N GLU A 871 13.83 25.56 1.44
CA GLU A 871 12.65 25.48 0.57
C GLU A 871 12.19 26.82 0.01
N THR A 872 12.71 27.93 0.54
CA THR A 872 12.31 29.29 0.14
C THR A 872 13.21 30.39 0.75
N ASP A 873 12.95 31.65 0.38
CA ASP A 873 13.59 32.89 0.86
C ASP A 873 15.11 32.98 0.59
N TYR A 874 15.55 32.47 -0.57
CA TYR A 874 16.87 32.71 -1.16
C TYR A 874 16.83 32.68 -2.71
N PRO A 875 17.87 33.17 -3.42
CA PRO A 875 17.88 33.19 -4.89
C PRO A 875 17.83 31.80 -5.52
N ASN A 876 16.91 31.58 -6.46
CA ASN A 876 16.66 30.29 -7.12
C ASN A 876 16.20 29.16 -6.18
N ALA A 877 15.55 29.49 -5.05
CA ALA A 877 14.89 28.51 -4.20
C ALA A 877 13.80 27.70 -4.97
N PRO A 878 13.57 26.42 -4.61
CA PRO A 878 12.69 25.52 -5.33
C PRO A 878 11.22 25.95 -5.28
N SER A 879 10.49 25.72 -6.38
CA SER A 879 9.03 25.89 -6.38
C SER A 879 8.33 24.58 -5.99
N ASN A 880 8.13 24.39 -4.68
CA ASN A 880 7.28 23.33 -4.10
C ASN A 880 5.78 23.57 -4.42
N ALA A 881 5.44 23.68 -5.70
CA ALA A 881 4.20 24.26 -6.23
C ALA A 881 3.55 23.33 -7.27
N TYR A 882 3.28 22.10 -6.85
CA TYR A 882 2.81 20.98 -7.67
C TYR A 882 1.49 21.32 -8.37
N HIS A 883 1.59 21.65 -9.66
CA HIS A 883 0.48 22.05 -10.52
C HIS A 883 -0.26 23.34 -10.10
N THR A 884 0.24 24.09 -9.10
CA THR A 884 -0.42 25.31 -8.58
C THR A 884 0.16 26.61 -9.14
N ASN A 885 1.40 26.61 -9.63
CA ASN A 885 2.17 27.80 -10.04
C ASN A 885 2.20 28.91 -8.97
N ARG A 886 2.08 28.54 -7.68
CA ARG A 886 2.22 29.46 -6.55
C ARG A 886 3.70 29.64 -6.22
N VAL A 887 4.07 30.84 -5.80
CA VAL A 887 5.35 31.07 -5.12
C VAL A 887 5.07 30.96 -3.64
N TYR A 888 5.85 30.14 -2.93
CA TYR A 888 5.83 29.99 -1.49
C TYR A 888 7.09 30.61 -0.89
N GLY A 889 6.99 31.23 0.29
CA GLY A 889 7.98 32.18 0.82
C GLY A 889 7.42 33.58 1.06
N ASP A 890 8.29 34.57 0.85
CA ASP A 890 8.12 36.00 1.19
C ASP A 890 7.97 36.19 2.71
N PHE A 891 8.77 35.43 3.46
CA PHE A 891 8.82 35.48 4.92
C PHE A 891 9.88 36.48 5.42
N GLY A 892 10.99 36.66 4.69
CA GLY A 892 12.02 37.65 5.04
C GLY A 892 13.42 37.33 4.54
N ASP A 893 14.39 38.17 4.87
CA ASP A 893 15.79 38.00 4.46
C ASP A 893 16.51 36.96 5.33
N GLN A 894 16.34 35.68 4.96
CA GLN A 894 16.98 34.55 5.63
C GLN A 894 18.51 34.62 5.58
N LEU A 895 19.10 35.10 4.48
CA LEU A 895 20.56 35.14 4.31
C LEU A 895 21.20 36.21 5.20
N ALA A 896 20.58 37.39 5.34
CA ALA A 896 21.03 38.40 6.30
C ALA A 896 20.85 37.95 7.75
N TRP A 897 19.77 37.20 8.07
CA TRP A 897 19.61 36.59 9.39
C TRP A 897 20.70 35.54 9.66
N LEU A 898 20.97 34.65 8.71
CA LEU A 898 21.98 33.59 8.83
C LEU A 898 23.40 34.16 9.03
N GLU A 899 23.77 35.20 8.29
CA GLU A 899 25.04 35.90 8.55
C GLU A 899 25.05 36.54 9.94
N ALA A 900 23.95 37.12 10.43
CA ALA A 900 23.91 37.71 11.76
C ALA A 900 24.06 36.65 12.88
N ASP A 901 23.39 35.51 12.74
CA ASP A 901 23.41 34.39 13.70
C ASP A 901 24.78 33.71 13.77
N LEU A 902 25.31 33.22 12.64
CA LEU A 902 26.62 32.55 12.61
C LEU A 902 27.76 33.48 13.07
N LYS A 903 27.66 34.78 12.81
CA LYS A 903 28.60 35.81 13.28
C LYS A 903 28.48 36.10 14.78
N ALA A 904 27.33 35.85 15.40
CA ALA A 904 27.17 35.92 16.85
C ALA A 904 27.76 34.66 17.50
N ALA A 905 27.46 33.48 16.96
CA ALA A 905 27.97 32.20 17.44
C ALA A 905 29.50 32.07 17.29
N ASP A 906 30.09 32.49 16.16
CA ASP A 906 31.55 32.48 15.95
C ASP A 906 32.30 33.35 16.98
N ARG A 907 31.67 34.45 17.43
CA ARG A 907 32.17 35.31 18.52
C ARG A 907 31.95 34.71 19.92
N ASN A 908 31.10 33.70 20.07
CA ASN A 908 30.80 33.03 21.33
C ASN A 908 31.49 31.66 21.47
N ARG A 909 32.42 31.31 20.56
CA ARG A 909 33.10 29.99 20.53
C ARG A 909 33.87 29.60 21.80
N ASP A 910 34.20 30.54 22.67
CA ASP A 910 34.76 30.23 24.00
C ASP A 910 33.73 29.52 24.91
N ASN A 911 32.43 29.72 24.68
CA ASN A 911 31.32 29.06 25.37
C ASN A 911 30.71 27.94 24.51
N VAL A 912 30.47 28.21 23.23
CA VAL A 912 29.89 27.29 22.25
C VAL A 912 30.90 26.95 21.15
N PRO A 913 31.95 26.14 21.44
CA PRO A 913 33.00 25.84 20.47
C PRO A 913 32.48 25.23 19.17
N TRP A 914 31.34 24.55 19.19
CA TRP A 914 30.69 23.93 18.02
C TRP A 914 29.58 24.79 17.44
N LEU A 915 29.66 25.07 16.14
CA LEU A 915 28.55 25.60 15.33
C LEU A 915 28.00 24.47 14.44
N ILE A 916 26.72 24.17 14.60
CA ILE A 916 26.03 23.07 13.91
C ILE A 916 24.85 23.65 13.13
N VAL A 917 24.77 23.40 11.82
CA VAL A 917 23.65 23.83 10.97
C VAL A 917 22.74 22.64 10.69
N GLY A 918 21.43 22.80 10.91
CA GLY A 918 20.40 21.89 10.43
C GLY A 918 19.66 22.49 9.24
N MET A 919 19.57 21.75 8.15
CA MET A 919 18.86 22.13 6.93
C MET A 919 18.19 20.89 6.32
N HIS A 920 17.23 21.05 5.39
CA HIS A 920 16.55 19.88 4.83
C HIS A 920 17.22 19.37 3.56
N ARG A 921 17.12 20.08 2.43
CA ARG A 921 17.79 19.68 1.18
C ARG A 921 19.31 19.77 1.32
N PRO A 922 20.06 18.74 0.89
CA PRO A 922 21.51 18.77 0.94
C PRO A 922 22.12 19.66 -0.16
N MET A 923 23.26 20.28 0.14
CA MET A 923 24.09 20.97 -0.88
C MET A 923 25.13 20.04 -1.52
N TYR A 924 25.47 18.95 -0.84
CA TYR A 924 26.29 17.85 -1.35
C TYR A 924 25.52 16.55 -1.21
N THR A 925 25.27 15.85 -2.32
CA THR A 925 24.64 14.51 -2.33
C THR A 925 24.95 13.82 -3.65
N ILE A 926 25.16 12.51 -3.60
CA ILE A 926 25.32 11.70 -4.82
C ILE A 926 24.02 11.53 -5.63
N ARG A 927 22.88 12.03 -5.11
CA ARG A 927 21.61 12.16 -5.86
C ARG A 927 21.62 13.35 -6.84
N SER A 928 22.47 14.36 -6.64
CA SER A 928 22.41 15.65 -7.36
C SER A 928 23.81 16.26 -7.59
N CYS A 929 24.77 15.43 -8.00
CA CYS A 929 26.11 15.87 -8.39
C CYS A 929 26.52 15.32 -9.76
N ASN A 930 27.45 16.01 -10.40
CA ASN A 930 28.13 15.55 -11.60
C ASN A 930 29.19 14.48 -11.25
N ALA A 931 29.77 13.83 -12.27
CA ALA A 931 30.77 12.78 -12.09
C ALA A 931 32.11 13.26 -11.49
N ASP A 932 32.34 14.58 -11.44
CA ASP A 932 33.47 15.25 -10.76
C ASP A 932 33.14 15.72 -9.34
N GLY A 933 31.95 15.37 -8.82
CA GLY A 933 31.50 15.77 -7.48
C GLY A 933 30.95 17.19 -7.38
N VAL A 934 30.92 17.97 -8.46
CA VAL A 934 30.31 19.30 -8.45
C VAL A 934 28.78 19.16 -8.38
N PRO A 935 28.09 19.80 -7.42
CA PRO A 935 26.63 19.80 -7.37
C PRO A 935 25.97 20.28 -8.66
N ASN A 936 24.78 19.76 -8.92
CA ASN A 936 23.91 20.19 -10.01
C ASN A 936 22.48 20.39 -9.48
N ASN A 937 21.57 20.82 -10.35
CA ASN A 937 20.15 21.01 -10.04
C ASN A 937 19.27 19.89 -10.62
N GLU A 938 19.71 18.63 -10.59
CA GLU A 938 18.78 17.50 -10.80
C GLU A 938 17.83 17.33 -9.60
N TYR A 939 18.32 17.63 -8.38
CA TYR A 939 17.53 17.79 -7.15
C TYR A 939 18.02 19.03 -6.35
N GLU A 940 18.20 20.16 -7.04
CA GLU A 940 18.43 21.51 -6.48
C GLU A 940 19.69 21.76 -5.63
N ALA A 941 20.60 20.79 -5.49
CA ALA A 941 21.77 20.90 -4.62
C ALA A 941 22.70 22.07 -4.96
N LEU A 942 22.89 22.41 -6.25
CA LEU A 942 23.69 23.56 -6.67
C LEU A 942 23.05 24.92 -6.29
N ASN A 943 21.72 25.03 -6.30
CA ASN A 943 21.01 26.22 -5.81
C ASN A 943 21.18 26.39 -4.30
N VAL A 944 21.13 25.29 -3.53
CA VAL A 944 21.38 25.30 -2.07
C VAL A 944 22.85 25.66 -1.78
N GLN A 945 23.80 25.05 -2.49
CA GLN A 945 25.24 25.36 -2.39
C GLN A 945 25.49 26.85 -2.62
N ALA A 946 25.02 27.40 -3.74
CA ALA A 946 25.26 28.78 -4.14
C ALA A 946 24.63 29.83 -3.21
N ALA A 947 23.60 29.45 -2.43
CA ALA A 947 22.95 30.32 -1.46
C ALA A 947 23.65 30.34 -0.10
N PHE A 948 24.13 29.18 0.38
CA PHE A 948 24.52 29.00 1.79
C PHE A 948 26.01 28.69 2.03
N GLU A 949 26.73 28.10 1.07
CA GLU A 949 28.10 27.60 1.32
C GLU A 949 29.08 28.72 1.75
N GLU A 950 29.02 29.91 1.14
CA GLU A 950 29.92 31.02 1.50
C GLU A 950 29.81 31.35 3.00
N LEU A 951 28.60 31.43 3.54
CA LEU A 951 28.37 31.78 4.95
C LEU A 951 28.82 30.66 5.90
N ILE A 952 28.55 29.41 5.54
CA ILE A 952 28.94 28.21 6.30
C ILE A 952 30.47 28.13 6.41
N ILE A 953 31.21 28.32 5.31
CA ILE A 953 32.69 28.35 5.31
C ILE A 953 33.23 29.58 6.06
N LYS A 954 32.69 30.78 5.78
CA LYS A 954 33.13 32.07 6.33
C LYS A 954 33.09 32.13 7.85
N TYR A 955 32.08 31.50 8.46
CA TYR A 955 31.94 31.39 9.92
C TYR A 955 32.36 30.03 10.47
N LYS A 956 33.01 29.19 9.65
CA LYS A 956 33.62 27.90 10.01
C LYS A 956 32.66 26.94 10.71
N VAL A 957 31.43 26.82 10.19
CA VAL A 957 30.47 25.82 10.69
C VAL A 957 31.14 24.45 10.70
N ASP A 958 31.00 23.72 11.80
CA ASP A 958 31.75 22.50 12.05
C ASP A 958 31.04 21.27 11.47
N LEU A 959 29.70 21.27 11.52
CA LEU A 959 28.85 20.16 11.08
C LEU A 959 27.55 20.69 10.46
N VAL A 960 27.15 20.10 9.34
CA VAL A 960 25.88 20.36 8.64
C VAL A 960 25.08 19.06 8.56
N LEU A 961 23.85 19.11 9.07
CA LEU A 961 22.93 17.97 9.18
C LEU A 961 21.77 18.18 8.20
N GLN A 962 21.53 17.18 7.35
CA GLN A 962 20.63 17.25 6.18
C GLN A 962 19.64 16.07 6.15
N GLY A 963 18.51 16.23 5.46
CA GLY A 963 17.52 15.18 5.17
C GLY A 963 17.29 15.04 3.66
N HIS A 964 16.04 14.90 3.23
CA HIS A 964 15.52 14.97 1.84
C HIS A 964 15.93 13.83 0.89
N VAL A 965 17.15 13.32 1.04
CA VAL A 965 17.64 12.16 0.31
C VAL A 965 17.42 10.95 1.21
N HIS A 966 16.59 10.02 0.77
CA HIS A 966 16.23 8.83 1.53
C HIS A 966 17.36 7.78 1.57
N ALA A 967 18.51 8.20 2.10
CA ALA A 967 19.74 7.45 2.31
C ALA A 967 20.56 8.17 3.40
N TYR A 968 21.44 7.44 4.07
CA TYR A 968 22.49 8.03 4.89
C TYR A 968 23.68 8.34 3.99
N GLU A 969 24.20 9.56 4.02
CA GLU A 969 25.49 9.89 3.40
C GLU A 969 26.41 10.51 4.45
N ARG A 970 27.65 10.03 4.53
CA ARG A 970 28.74 10.67 5.27
C ARG A 970 29.78 11.21 4.29
N HIS A 971 30.12 12.48 4.46
CA HIS A 971 31.16 13.15 3.68
C HIS A 971 32.45 13.36 4.51
N TYR A 972 33.56 13.56 3.82
CA TYR A 972 34.76 14.18 4.38
C TYR A 972 34.48 15.67 4.69
N PRO A 973 35.37 16.36 5.43
CA PRO A 973 35.36 17.82 5.44
C PRO A 973 35.39 18.35 3.99
N THR A 974 34.43 19.18 3.60
CA THR A 974 34.19 19.50 2.18
C THR A 974 33.99 20.99 1.97
N ALA A 975 34.58 21.55 0.92
CA ALA A 975 34.42 22.95 0.54
C ALA A 975 34.66 23.14 -0.96
N ASN A 976 33.85 23.98 -1.62
CA ASN A 976 33.95 24.28 -3.05
C ASN A 976 33.96 22.99 -3.91
N SER A 977 33.04 22.07 -3.61
CA SER A 977 32.89 20.76 -4.25
C SER A 977 34.10 19.82 -4.15
N SER A 978 35.03 20.07 -3.21
CA SER A 978 36.27 19.31 -3.04
C SER A 978 36.46 18.83 -1.61
N ALA A 979 37.01 17.63 -1.43
CA ALA A 979 37.40 17.11 -0.13
C ALA A 979 38.63 17.85 0.43
N VAL A 980 38.60 18.17 1.72
CA VAL A 980 39.65 18.88 2.45
C VAL A 980 40.23 17.94 3.50
N MET A 981 41.25 17.17 3.10
CA MET A 981 41.78 16.04 3.86
C MET A 981 42.67 16.43 5.07
N ASP A 982 42.92 17.73 5.29
CA ASP A 982 43.68 18.22 6.44
C ASP A 982 42.93 17.88 7.75
N GLY A 983 43.55 17.01 8.56
CA GLY A 983 42.98 16.49 9.81
C GLY A 983 42.28 15.13 9.70
N VAL A 984 42.10 14.57 8.50
CA VAL A 984 41.41 13.28 8.31
C VAL A 984 42.34 12.11 8.62
N SER A 985 41.85 11.15 9.41
CA SER A 985 42.58 9.93 9.77
C SER A 985 42.66 8.90 8.64
N ASN A 986 43.70 8.05 8.67
CA ASN A 986 43.90 6.99 7.67
C ASN A 986 42.79 5.92 7.63
N ASP A 987 42.00 5.81 8.69
CA ASP A 987 40.83 4.92 8.81
C ASP A 987 39.50 5.64 8.60
N THR A 988 39.55 6.90 8.14
CA THR A 988 38.42 7.82 7.83
C THR A 988 37.44 8.10 8.96
N ASN A 989 37.66 7.59 10.17
CA ASN A 989 36.71 7.67 11.28
C ASN A 989 37.03 8.78 12.31
N THR A 990 38.08 9.58 12.09
CA THR A 990 38.41 10.75 12.92
C THR A 990 38.83 11.93 12.05
N TYR A 991 38.20 13.09 12.27
CA TYR A 991 38.55 14.36 11.64
C TYR A 991 39.06 15.32 12.75
N GLU A 992 40.38 15.47 12.88
CA GLU A 992 41.03 16.29 13.92
C GLU A 992 41.34 17.71 13.41
N ASN A 993 40.60 18.70 13.92
CA ASN A 993 40.58 20.10 13.47
C ASN A 993 40.37 20.23 11.94
N PRO A 994 39.28 19.69 11.37
CA PRO A 994 39.03 19.77 9.94
C PRO A 994 39.02 21.23 9.46
N GLN A 995 39.64 21.49 8.31
CA GLN A 995 39.75 22.85 7.74
C GLN A 995 38.54 23.25 6.89
N ALA A 996 37.48 22.43 6.86
CA ALA A 996 36.23 22.67 6.17
C ALA A 996 35.05 22.06 6.96
N PRO A 997 33.79 22.49 6.70
CA PRO A 997 32.61 21.91 7.32
C PRO A 997 32.46 20.42 6.98
N VAL A 998 31.92 19.64 7.93
CA VAL A 998 31.55 18.24 7.72
C VAL A 998 30.07 18.15 7.39
N TYR A 999 29.70 17.31 6.43
CA TYR A 999 28.32 17.15 5.96
C TYR A 999 27.85 15.72 6.20
N VAL A 1000 26.63 15.57 6.72
CA VAL A 1000 25.94 14.29 6.87
C VAL A 1000 24.48 14.42 6.43
N ILE A 1001 23.98 13.40 5.74
CA ILE A 1001 22.56 13.23 5.42
C ILE A 1001 22.00 12.11 6.31
N ALA A 1002 20.87 12.37 6.96
CA ALA A 1002 20.22 11.48 7.92
C ALA A 1002 18.74 11.20 7.58
N GLY A 1003 18.37 11.26 6.30
CA GLY A 1003 17.00 11.09 5.80
C GLY A 1003 16.51 9.62 5.75
N THR A 1004 16.86 8.81 6.76
CA THR A 1004 16.60 7.36 6.77
C THR A 1004 15.58 6.93 7.82
N ALA A 1005 14.81 7.87 8.38
CA ALA A 1005 13.87 7.52 9.44
C ALA A 1005 12.64 6.73 8.94
N GLY A 1006 12.26 6.85 7.67
CA GLY A 1006 11.37 5.90 7.02
C GLY A 1006 10.06 6.47 6.49
N GLY A 1007 10.13 7.58 5.75
CA GLY A 1007 8.98 8.13 5.02
C GLY A 1007 8.39 7.17 3.96
N PRO A 1008 7.18 7.50 3.46
CA PRO A 1008 6.35 6.59 2.65
C PRO A 1008 6.88 6.32 1.24
N GLU A 1009 7.86 7.09 0.76
CA GLU A 1009 8.44 6.91 -0.57
C GLU A 1009 9.58 5.87 -0.59
N GLY A 1010 10.04 5.43 0.60
CA GLY A 1010 11.07 4.40 0.77
C GLY A 1010 12.51 4.87 0.50
N MET A 1011 13.47 3.97 0.74
CA MET A 1011 14.91 4.26 0.58
C MET A 1011 15.31 4.41 -0.89
N PHE A 1012 16.05 5.46 -1.23
CA PHE A 1012 16.43 5.78 -2.61
C PHE A 1012 17.43 4.77 -3.18
N GLN A 1013 17.08 4.10 -4.28
CA GLN A 1013 17.92 3.01 -4.83
C GLN A 1013 18.92 3.52 -5.88
N PHE A 1014 20.18 3.73 -5.46
CA PHE A 1014 21.26 4.15 -6.33
C PHE A 1014 21.68 3.05 -7.32
N LYS A 1015 21.40 3.25 -8.61
CA LYS A 1015 21.83 2.35 -9.68
C LYS A 1015 23.20 2.77 -10.22
N ASN A 1016 24.26 2.18 -9.66
CA ASN A 1016 25.66 2.60 -9.83
C ASN A 1016 25.88 4.02 -9.24
N PRO A 1017 25.94 4.18 -7.90
CA PRO A 1017 26.19 5.48 -7.28
C PRO A 1017 27.51 6.10 -7.81
N PRO A 1018 27.56 7.41 -8.11
CA PRO A 1018 28.82 8.09 -8.29
C PRO A 1018 29.59 8.09 -6.95
N SER A 1019 30.92 8.05 -7.04
CA SER A 1019 31.81 8.06 -5.87
C SER A 1019 32.73 9.29 -5.94
N PRO A 1020 32.19 10.51 -5.72
CA PRO A 1020 33.00 11.72 -5.72
C PRO A 1020 33.98 11.73 -4.53
N ASP A 1021 35.11 12.42 -4.68
CA ASP A 1021 36.22 12.38 -3.70
C ASP A 1021 35.83 12.85 -2.28
N TRP A 1022 34.69 13.54 -2.11
CA TRP A 1022 34.15 13.96 -0.82
C TRP A 1022 33.25 12.93 -0.11
N LEU A 1023 32.80 11.87 -0.79
CA LEU A 1023 31.99 10.81 -0.17
C LEU A 1023 32.87 9.81 0.60
N VAL A 1024 32.45 9.43 1.82
CA VAL A 1024 33.07 8.32 2.58
C VAL A 1024 32.17 7.10 2.60
N LEU A 1025 30.88 7.30 2.87
CA LEU A 1025 29.90 6.23 3.00
C LEU A 1025 28.53 6.69 2.46
N VAL A 1026 27.83 5.78 1.80
CA VAL A 1026 26.39 5.84 1.61
C VAL A 1026 25.77 4.53 2.10
N ASP A 1027 24.68 4.61 2.86
CA ASP A 1027 23.78 3.49 3.12
C ASP A 1027 22.37 3.84 2.62
N ASN A 1028 21.82 3.01 1.75
CA ASN A 1028 20.48 3.18 1.20
C ASN A 1028 19.61 1.92 1.41
N THR A 1029 19.89 1.19 2.48
CA THR A 1029 19.39 -0.15 2.79
C THR A 1029 18.80 -0.29 4.19
N HIS A 1030 19.27 0.48 5.17
CA HIS A 1030 18.84 0.39 6.57
C HIS A 1030 18.10 1.67 7.00
N TYR A 1031 16.87 1.53 7.48
CA TYR A 1031 16.16 2.62 8.15
C TYR A 1031 16.83 2.89 9.51
N SER A 1032 17.26 4.13 9.75
CA SER A 1032 18.19 4.44 10.84
C SER A 1032 17.92 5.79 11.51
N ILE A 1033 18.51 5.97 12.69
CA ILE A 1033 18.53 7.22 13.44
C ILE A 1033 19.99 7.49 13.85
N THR A 1034 20.48 8.70 13.56
CA THR A 1034 21.83 9.11 13.94
C THR A 1034 21.85 9.59 15.38
N ARG A 1035 22.70 9.02 16.23
CA ARG A 1035 23.01 9.58 17.55
C ARG A 1035 24.21 10.52 17.42
N LEU A 1036 24.09 11.71 17.99
CA LEU A 1036 25.13 12.74 18.03
C LEU A 1036 25.54 12.96 19.49
N SER A 1037 26.74 12.51 19.87
CA SER A 1037 27.28 12.68 21.23
C SER A 1037 28.32 13.79 21.24
N VAL A 1038 28.08 14.84 22.01
CA VAL A 1038 28.84 16.09 22.00
C VAL A 1038 29.55 16.32 23.33
N THR A 1039 30.80 16.74 23.22
CA THR A 1039 31.66 17.24 24.29
C THR A 1039 32.34 18.53 23.78
N PRO A 1040 32.99 19.35 24.63
CA PRO A 1040 33.67 20.56 24.17
C PRO A 1040 34.75 20.35 23.10
N THR A 1041 35.35 19.15 23.04
CA THR A 1041 36.49 18.82 22.16
C THR A 1041 36.23 17.66 21.20
N ASN A 1042 35.06 17.02 21.24
CA ASN A 1042 34.70 15.92 20.33
C ASN A 1042 33.19 15.89 20.09
N ILE A 1043 32.79 15.75 18.82
CA ILE A 1043 31.45 15.32 18.38
C ILE A 1043 31.59 13.93 17.76
N THR A 1044 30.95 12.91 18.34
CA THR A 1044 30.84 11.58 17.73
C THR A 1044 29.45 11.39 17.12
N LEU A 1045 29.39 10.92 15.87
CA LEU A 1045 28.18 10.56 15.16
C LEU A 1045 28.13 9.04 14.99
N THR A 1046 27.00 8.43 15.34
CA THR A 1046 26.77 6.99 15.27
C THR A 1046 25.46 6.73 14.52
N MET A 1047 25.52 6.10 13.34
CA MET A 1047 24.34 5.67 12.58
C MET A 1047 23.82 4.34 13.16
N VAL A 1048 22.57 4.33 13.67
CA VAL A 1048 21.97 3.13 14.30
C VAL A 1048 20.72 2.69 13.55
N GLU A 1049 20.70 1.44 13.05
CA GLU A 1049 19.52 0.85 12.43
C GLU A 1049 18.37 0.71 13.44
N SER A 1050 17.24 1.34 13.12
CA SER A 1050 16.07 1.43 14.00
C SER A 1050 15.42 0.08 14.32
N ALA A 1051 15.57 -0.91 13.43
CA ALA A 1051 14.95 -2.22 13.56
C ALA A 1051 15.71 -3.19 14.50
N THR A 1052 17.03 -3.01 14.65
CA THR A 1052 17.90 -3.95 15.37
C THR A 1052 18.75 -3.32 16.47
N GLY A 1053 18.95 -2.00 16.45
CA GLY A 1053 19.93 -1.31 17.30
C GLY A 1053 21.38 -1.49 16.84
N THR A 1054 21.62 -2.01 15.64
CA THR A 1054 22.97 -2.23 15.09
C THR A 1054 23.59 -0.91 14.63
N VAL A 1055 24.86 -0.68 14.99
CA VAL A 1055 25.66 0.44 14.49
C VAL A 1055 26.24 0.08 13.13
N TYR A 1056 26.01 0.95 12.13
CA TYR A 1056 26.50 0.76 10.76
C TYR A 1056 27.64 1.72 10.38
N ASP A 1057 27.68 2.91 10.98
CA ASP A 1057 28.76 3.89 10.84
C ASP A 1057 29.01 4.59 12.17
N GLU A 1058 30.27 4.87 12.48
CA GLU A 1058 30.65 5.70 13.63
C GLU A 1058 31.94 6.48 13.33
N PHE A 1059 31.88 7.81 13.50
CA PHE A 1059 33.02 8.69 13.30
C PHE A 1059 33.01 9.87 14.26
N SER A 1060 34.17 10.53 14.42
CA SER A 1060 34.37 11.62 15.39
C SER A 1060 35.01 12.87 14.77
N ILE A 1061 34.47 14.04 15.09
CA ILE A 1061 35.03 15.36 14.76
C ILE A 1061 35.68 15.91 16.04
N ILE A 1062 37.01 16.07 16.04
CA ILE A 1062 37.80 16.39 17.23
C ILE A 1062 38.40 17.80 17.11
N LYS A 1063 38.44 18.54 18.23
CA LYS A 1063 39.18 19.81 18.38
C LYS A 1063 40.30 19.63 19.39
N SER A 1064 41.54 19.80 18.95
CA SER A 1064 42.74 19.69 19.78
C SER A 1064 43.35 21.07 20.04
N TYR A 1065 43.30 21.55 21.28
CA TYR A 1065 43.97 22.79 21.64
C TYR A 1065 45.50 22.61 21.68
N ASP A 1066 46.26 23.34 20.85
CA ASP A 1066 47.73 23.30 20.94
C ASP A 1066 48.19 23.99 22.24
N THR A 1067 48.64 23.16 23.18
CA THR A 1067 49.14 23.56 24.51
C THR A 1067 50.29 24.58 24.51
N ARG A 1068 50.88 24.90 23.35
CA ARG A 1068 51.99 25.86 23.21
C ARG A 1068 51.60 27.31 23.46
N THR A 1069 50.39 27.75 23.09
CA THR A 1069 49.98 29.17 23.21
C THR A 1069 49.74 29.61 24.66
N LEU A 1070 49.53 28.68 25.59
CA LEU A 1070 49.44 28.97 27.02
C LEU A 1070 50.77 29.46 27.64
N HIS A 1071 51.90 29.30 26.95
CA HIS A 1071 53.21 29.73 27.46
C HIS A 1071 53.65 31.13 27.00
N GLU A 1072 52.92 31.77 26.08
CA GLU A 1072 53.16 33.16 25.62
C GLU A 1072 52.16 34.18 26.21
N LEU A 1073 51.32 33.74 27.17
CA LEU A 1073 50.39 34.58 27.94
C LEU A 1073 50.63 34.48 29.47
N GLN A 1074 51.89 34.22 29.88
CA GLN A 1074 52.44 34.42 31.23
C GLN A 1074 53.72 35.25 31.18
#